data_AF-A0AA84ZLP9-F1
#
_entry.id   AF-A0AA84ZLP9-F1
#
_cell.length_a   1.000
_cell.length_b   1.000
_cell.length_c   1.000
_cell.angle_alpha   90.00
_cell.angle_beta   90.00
_cell.angle_gamma   90.00
#
_symmetry.space_group_name_H-M   'P 1'
#
loop_
_entity.id
_entity.type
_entity.pdbx_description
1 polymer ?
#
loop_
_entity_poly.entity_id
_entity_poly.type
_entity_poly.pdbx_seq_one_letter_code
_entity_poly.pdbx_strand_id
1 'polypeptide(L)'
;MSEENVGLLGGEAMGAAGTAGGLRLGFLAGIILRERLPAFERMLWRVCRGNVFLKQAEVDDPLEDLTTGMPVHKSVFLVFFQGDQLRTRVKKICDGFHATLYPCPDSQADRRNMAIEVMGQIQDLETVLTQTRQHRQRILETAAKNLRTWFIRVRKIKAIYHTLNLFNLDVTTKCMVGECWCAVNDVDKINLALRRGMERSNSTLQPILNGIVTTENPPTYHRTNKFTYAFQSIIDAYGVARYREVNPALFTVITFPFLFAVMFGDAGHGLLMFLFALWMVVCERKLSANKSGGEIWNIFFNGRYIILLMGLFSIYTGLIYNDIFSLSANIFGSSWYPTYDNSALSKEVRLQLEPRTSVNVSDRMYAGYPYPFGLDPVWQLSGNKIMLTNSIKMKMSVVLGVLHMLLGISLGAFNYRNNKDNLSIWCLLLPQILFLSCIFLYLVMLIFFKWVAYTAETASSAPSLLIGLINMIRFSYSDEIPPLYSGQKAVQSILMVIAVICVPWMLLSKPLILYMRHRAIMKALGPAIHPDVSTKSSEKIALDGNGLGDGSGIGSMDMPVESFDFGDIMVHQSIHTIEFCLGCISNTASYLRLWALSLAHAQLSEVLWSMVMRMGLRISGLYGGVVLAFIFAFWAVLTVSILLCMEGLSAFLHTLRLHWVEFQNKFYSGDGYPFVPFSFEHSSSVVDN
;
A
#
# COMPACT_ATOMS: atom_id res chain seq x y z
N MET A 1 -52.94 -14.36 -55.44
CA MET A 1 -53.47 -15.71 -55.71
C MET A 1 -53.99 -16.25 -54.40
N SER A 2 -55.21 -16.80 -54.44
CA SER A 2 -56.10 -17.25 -53.35
C SER A 2 -56.65 -16.15 -52.42
N GLU A 3 -57.67 -15.48 -52.94
CA GLU A 3 -58.85 -14.99 -52.21
C GLU A 3 -59.56 -16.13 -51.47
N GLU A 4 -60.54 -15.75 -50.63
CA GLU A 4 -61.57 -16.56 -49.93
C GLU A 4 -61.39 -16.76 -48.41
N ASN A 5 -61.76 -15.75 -47.63
CA ASN A 5 -62.76 -15.87 -46.54
C ASN A 5 -62.89 -14.53 -45.80
N VAL A 6 -63.58 -13.57 -46.42
CA VAL A 6 -64.14 -12.40 -45.74
C VAL A 6 -65.60 -12.31 -46.15
N GLY A 7 -66.45 -12.93 -45.33
CA GLY A 7 -67.89 -12.99 -45.55
C GLY A 7 -68.59 -13.33 -44.25
N LEU A 8 -68.45 -12.47 -43.24
CA LEU A 8 -69.27 -12.52 -42.02
C LEU A 8 -69.07 -11.21 -41.25
N LEU A 9 -69.87 -10.21 -41.60
CA LEU A 9 -70.38 -9.08 -40.80
C LEU A 9 -70.67 -7.91 -41.75
N GLY A 10 -71.83 -7.99 -42.41
CA GLY A 10 -72.39 -6.91 -43.20
C GLY A 10 -72.98 -5.81 -42.32
N GLY A 11 -72.87 -4.57 -42.79
CA GLY A 11 -73.74 -3.47 -42.41
C GLY A 11 -74.61 -3.10 -43.62
N GLU A 12 -75.92 -3.17 -43.49
CA GLU A 12 -76.80 -1.99 -43.51
C GLU A 12 -78.27 -2.40 -43.35
N ALA A 13 -79.03 -1.41 -42.91
CA ALA A 13 -80.31 -1.51 -42.22
C ALA A 13 -81.53 -1.75 -43.11
N MET A 14 -82.59 -2.22 -42.42
CA MET A 14 -83.98 -1.74 -42.49
C MET A 14 -85.00 -2.78 -42.97
N GLY A 15 -85.69 -3.41 -42.01
CA GLY A 15 -86.86 -4.24 -42.28
C GLY A 15 -87.26 -5.16 -41.12
N ALA A 16 -88.31 -4.75 -40.40
CA ALA A 16 -89.28 -5.56 -39.64
C ALA A 16 -88.81 -6.49 -38.49
N ALA A 17 -89.56 -6.36 -37.39
CA ALA A 17 -89.47 -7.07 -36.12
C ALA A 17 -89.32 -8.61 -36.23
N GLY A 18 -88.29 -9.12 -35.57
CA GLY A 18 -88.10 -10.54 -35.27
C GLY A 18 -86.96 -10.69 -34.26
N THR A 19 -87.27 -11.27 -33.11
CA THR A 19 -86.33 -11.57 -32.00
C THR A 19 -85.12 -12.39 -32.47
N ALA A 20 -83.99 -11.71 -32.67
CA ALA A 20 -82.67 -12.30 -32.70
C ALA A 20 -81.77 -11.45 -31.79
N GLY A 21 -81.46 -11.96 -30.59
CA GLY A 21 -80.49 -11.36 -29.70
C GLY A 21 -79.12 -11.35 -30.39
N GLY A 22 -78.78 -10.23 -31.02
CA GLY A 22 -77.46 -10.04 -31.63
C GLY A 22 -76.38 -10.27 -30.58
N LEU A 23 -75.48 -11.20 -30.86
CA LEU A 23 -74.33 -11.51 -30.01
C LEU A 23 -73.48 -10.24 -29.84
N ARG A 24 -73.65 -9.51 -28.74
CA ARG A 24 -72.73 -8.41 -28.38
C ARG A 24 -71.45 -9.01 -27.82
N LEU A 25 -70.38 -9.00 -28.62
CA LEU A 25 -69.02 -9.29 -28.20
C LEU A 25 -68.53 -8.15 -27.31
N GLY A 26 -68.07 -8.48 -26.10
CA GLY A 26 -67.38 -7.54 -25.24
C GLY A 26 -65.87 -7.58 -25.51
N PHE A 27 -65.19 -6.44 -25.36
CA PHE A 27 -63.74 -6.39 -25.40
C PHE A 27 -63.16 -5.62 -24.22
N LEU A 28 -61.92 -5.94 -23.85
CA LEU A 28 -61.10 -5.24 -22.86
C LEU A 28 -59.78 -4.86 -23.50
N ALA A 29 -59.40 -3.59 -23.39
CA ALA A 29 -58.12 -3.06 -23.85
C ALA A 29 -57.25 -2.67 -22.65
N GLY A 30 -55.96 -2.96 -22.72
CA GLY A 30 -55.02 -2.61 -21.67
C GLY A 30 -53.57 -2.65 -22.12
N ILE A 31 -52.68 -2.26 -21.21
CA ILE A 31 -51.23 -2.24 -21.43
C ILE A 31 -50.58 -3.15 -20.38
N ILE A 32 -49.62 -3.96 -20.80
CA ILE A 32 -48.87 -4.89 -19.94
C ILE A 32 -47.37 -4.82 -20.25
N LEU A 33 -46.53 -5.19 -19.30
CA LEU A 33 -45.09 -5.38 -19.52
C LEU A 33 -44.86 -6.50 -20.53
N ARG A 34 -43.99 -6.26 -21.51
CA ARG A 34 -43.70 -7.20 -22.60
C ARG A 34 -43.20 -8.56 -22.11
N GLU A 35 -42.40 -8.57 -21.04
CA GLU A 35 -41.90 -9.80 -20.42
C GLU A 35 -43.00 -10.70 -19.84
N ARG A 36 -44.10 -10.10 -19.38
CA ARG A 36 -45.22 -10.83 -18.75
C ARG A 36 -46.27 -11.29 -19.76
N LEU A 37 -46.18 -10.84 -21.01
CA LEU A 37 -47.14 -11.11 -22.08
C LEU A 37 -47.29 -12.62 -22.37
N PRO A 38 -46.23 -13.44 -22.51
CA PRO A 38 -46.39 -14.87 -22.79
C PRO A 38 -46.99 -15.65 -21.62
N ALA A 39 -46.81 -15.17 -20.38
CA ALA A 39 -47.43 -15.78 -19.20
C ALA A 39 -48.91 -15.39 -19.08
N PHE A 40 -49.23 -14.14 -19.40
CA PHE A 40 -50.60 -13.62 -19.45
C PHE A 40 -51.45 -14.37 -20.47
N GLU A 41 -50.95 -14.56 -21.70
CA GLU A 41 -51.63 -15.31 -22.76
C GLU A 41 -51.93 -16.76 -22.34
N ARG A 42 -50.93 -17.46 -21.78
CA ARG A 42 -51.09 -18.84 -21.30
C ARG A 42 -52.13 -18.94 -20.18
N MET A 43 -52.18 -17.98 -19.27
CA MET A 43 -53.16 -17.96 -18.19
C MET A 43 -54.58 -17.67 -18.70
N LEU A 44 -54.71 -16.73 -19.64
CA LEU A 44 -55.98 -16.41 -20.29
C LEU A 44 -56.54 -17.62 -21.05
N TRP A 45 -55.69 -18.32 -21.81
CA TRP A 45 -56.07 -19.53 -22.54
C TRP A 45 -56.55 -20.65 -21.61
N ARG A 46 -55.82 -20.91 -20.51
CA ARG A 46 -56.13 -21.97 -19.54
C ARG A 46 -57.43 -21.73 -18.78
N VAL A 47 -57.67 -20.50 -18.30
CA VAL A 47 -58.86 -20.17 -17.48
C VAL A 47 -60.12 -20.08 -18.35
N CYS A 48 -59.99 -19.57 -19.57
CA CYS A 48 -61.11 -19.38 -20.48
C CYS A 48 -61.33 -20.54 -21.46
N ARG A 49 -60.54 -21.62 -21.34
CA ARG A 49 -60.62 -22.83 -22.18
C ARG A 49 -60.59 -22.53 -23.69
N GLY A 50 -59.82 -21.52 -24.10
CA GLY A 50 -59.72 -21.09 -25.50
C GLY A 50 -60.90 -20.23 -26.03
N ASN A 51 -61.90 -19.90 -25.21
CA ASN A 51 -63.07 -19.12 -25.62
C ASN A 51 -62.84 -17.59 -25.68
N VAL A 52 -61.59 -17.16 -25.69
CA VAL A 52 -61.19 -15.75 -25.62
C VAL A 52 -60.12 -15.47 -26.67
N PHE A 53 -60.31 -14.40 -27.44
CA PHE A 53 -59.40 -14.03 -28.52
C PHE A 53 -58.53 -12.84 -28.10
N LEU A 54 -57.21 -13.00 -28.14
CA LEU A 54 -56.22 -11.98 -27.78
C LEU A 54 -55.60 -11.40 -29.05
N LYS A 55 -55.62 -10.08 -29.20
CA LYS A 55 -54.75 -9.33 -30.12
C LYS A 55 -53.74 -8.52 -29.33
N GLN A 56 -52.52 -8.43 -29.83
CA GLN A 56 -51.44 -7.66 -29.21
C GLN A 56 -50.80 -6.73 -30.23
N ALA A 57 -50.33 -5.58 -29.76
CA ALA A 57 -49.54 -4.62 -30.51
C ALA A 57 -48.40 -4.13 -29.60
N GLU A 58 -47.20 -4.04 -30.15
CA GLU A 58 -46.01 -3.65 -29.39
C GLU A 58 -45.86 -2.13 -29.43
N VAL A 59 -45.46 -1.52 -28.31
CA VAL A 59 -45.11 -0.11 -28.27
C VAL A 59 -43.60 -0.01 -28.50
N ASP A 60 -43.22 0.72 -29.55
CA ASP A 60 -41.82 0.84 -29.96
C ASP A 60 -41.00 1.62 -28.92
N ASP A 61 -41.55 2.73 -28.41
CA ASP A 61 -40.87 3.57 -27.42
C ASP A 61 -41.00 3.01 -26.00
N PRO A 62 -39.89 2.88 -25.23
CA PRO A 62 -39.95 2.48 -23.84
C PRO A 62 -40.61 3.57 -22.99
N LEU A 63 -41.56 3.16 -22.15
CA LEU A 63 -42.27 4.05 -21.24
C LEU A 63 -41.64 3.99 -19.85
N GLU A 64 -41.50 5.13 -19.18
CA GLU A 64 -41.08 5.15 -17.77
C GLU A 64 -42.15 4.47 -16.91
N ASP A 65 -41.75 3.49 -16.11
CA ASP A 65 -42.66 2.90 -15.16
C ASP A 65 -42.82 3.79 -13.93
N LEU A 66 -44.08 4.03 -13.52
CA LEU A 66 -44.43 4.94 -12.42
C LEU A 66 -43.84 4.50 -11.07
N THR A 67 -43.50 3.22 -10.91
CA THR A 67 -43.02 2.66 -9.65
C THR A 67 -41.50 2.55 -9.57
N THR A 68 -40.83 2.23 -10.68
CA THR A 68 -39.38 1.99 -10.73
C THR A 68 -38.60 3.15 -11.32
N GLY A 69 -39.26 4.05 -12.07
CA GLY A 69 -38.61 5.15 -12.79
C GLY A 69 -37.67 4.67 -13.90
N MET A 70 -37.71 3.39 -14.27
CA MET A 70 -36.89 2.83 -15.35
C MET A 70 -37.68 2.77 -16.66
N PRO A 71 -37.01 2.95 -17.81
CA PRO A 71 -37.63 2.76 -19.12
C PRO A 71 -37.94 1.28 -19.32
N VAL A 72 -39.22 0.94 -19.51
CA VAL A 72 -39.70 -0.43 -19.74
C VAL A 72 -40.49 -0.53 -21.04
N HIS A 73 -40.29 -1.62 -21.77
CA HIS A 73 -41.09 -1.90 -22.96
C HIS A 73 -42.45 -2.47 -22.55
N LYS A 74 -43.50 -1.80 -22.98
CA LYS A 74 -44.90 -2.20 -22.76
C LYS A 74 -45.52 -2.65 -24.08
N SER A 75 -46.51 -3.53 -23.99
CA SER A 75 -47.30 -4.00 -25.13
C SER A 75 -48.77 -3.74 -24.84
N VAL A 76 -49.49 -3.27 -25.86
CA VAL A 76 -50.95 -3.10 -25.83
C VAL A 76 -51.58 -4.43 -26.15
N PHE A 77 -52.62 -4.80 -25.41
CA PHE A 77 -53.40 -6.00 -25.67
C PHE A 77 -54.90 -5.68 -25.75
N LEU A 78 -55.61 -6.46 -26.54
CA LEU A 78 -57.05 -6.40 -26.74
C LEU A 78 -57.63 -7.81 -26.62
N VAL A 79 -58.53 -8.01 -25.66
CA VAL A 79 -59.13 -9.31 -25.35
C VAL A 79 -60.61 -9.29 -25.67
N PHE A 80 -61.06 -10.15 -26.58
CA PHE A 80 -62.47 -10.33 -26.93
C PHE A 80 -63.07 -11.54 -26.20
N PHE A 81 -64.24 -11.36 -25.61
CA PHE A 81 -64.96 -12.39 -24.88
C PHE A 81 -66.48 -12.24 -25.05
N GLN A 82 -67.20 -13.33 -24.81
CA GLN A 82 -68.66 -13.36 -24.86
C GLN A 82 -69.24 -13.71 -23.49
N GLY A 83 -70.07 -12.84 -22.92
CA GLY A 83 -70.76 -13.04 -21.64
C GLY A 83 -70.07 -12.42 -20.41
N ASP A 84 -70.89 -12.00 -19.44
CA ASP A 84 -70.45 -11.22 -18.28
C ASP A 84 -69.61 -11.99 -17.25
N GLN A 85 -69.81 -13.32 -17.17
CA GLN A 85 -69.00 -14.17 -16.30
C GLN A 85 -67.54 -14.24 -16.78
N LEU A 86 -67.31 -14.30 -18.09
CA LEU A 86 -65.97 -14.27 -18.67
C LEU A 86 -65.34 -12.89 -18.51
N ARG A 87 -66.09 -11.80 -18.71
CA ARG A 87 -65.63 -10.42 -18.45
C ARG A 87 -65.00 -10.27 -17.07
N THR A 88 -65.70 -10.76 -16.04
CA THR A 88 -65.27 -10.64 -14.65
C THR A 88 -64.01 -11.46 -14.37
N ARG A 89 -63.88 -12.65 -14.99
CA ARG A 89 -62.68 -13.49 -14.89
C ARG A 89 -61.47 -12.86 -15.58
N VAL A 90 -61.65 -12.37 -16.81
CA VAL A 90 -60.58 -11.70 -17.57
C VAL A 90 -60.09 -10.46 -16.82
N LYS A 91 -61.01 -9.64 -16.29
CA LYS A 91 -60.64 -8.46 -15.50
C LYS A 91 -59.77 -8.83 -14.28
N LYS A 92 -60.14 -9.86 -13.53
CA LYS A 92 -59.34 -10.36 -12.39
C LYS A 92 -57.94 -10.85 -12.80
N ILE A 93 -57.81 -11.46 -13.98
CA ILE A 93 -56.50 -11.87 -14.51
C ILE A 93 -55.67 -10.63 -14.87
N CYS A 94 -56.26 -9.64 -15.55
CA CYS A 94 -55.59 -8.37 -15.86
C CYS A 94 -55.08 -7.66 -14.59
N ASP A 95 -55.93 -7.57 -13.56
CA ASP A 95 -55.56 -6.99 -12.27
C ASP A 95 -54.43 -7.79 -11.59
N GLY A 96 -54.46 -9.13 -11.67
CA GLY A 96 -53.43 -10.01 -11.09
C GLY A 96 -52.06 -9.91 -11.76
N PHE A 97 -51.98 -9.57 -13.05
CA PHE A 97 -50.72 -9.31 -13.75
C PHE A 97 -50.26 -7.84 -13.66
N HIS A 98 -51.00 -7.00 -12.94
CA HIS A 98 -50.82 -5.54 -12.88
C HIS A 98 -50.92 -4.85 -14.24
N ALA A 99 -51.81 -5.33 -15.10
CA ALA A 99 -52.11 -4.66 -16.37
C ALA A 99 -53.03 -3.45 -16.14
N THR A 100 -52.71 -2.30 -16.75
CA THR A 100 -53.55 -1.11 -16.68
C THR A 100 -54.62 -1.17 -17.77
N LEU A 101 -55.89 -1.22 -17.37
CA LEU A 101 -57.04 -1.30 -18.26
C LEU A 101 -57.56 0.10 -18.62
N TYR A 102 -57.92 0.30 -19.89
CA TYR A 102 -58.48 1.56 -20.38
C TYR A 102 -59.91 1.37 -20.91
N PRO A 103 -60.86 2.26 -20.57
CA PRO A 103 -62.19 2.24 -21.15
C PRO A 103 -62.12 2.70 -22.62
N CYS A 104 -62.53 1.86 -23.56
CA CYS A 104 -62.50 2.16 -24.98
C CYS A 104 -63.94 2.08 -25.54
N PRO A 105 -64.53 3.19 -26.02
CA PRO A 105 -65.89 3.22 -26.55
C PRO A 105 -66.08 2.33 -27.79
N ASP A 106 -67.29 1.77 -27.96
CA ASP A 106 -67.60 0.91 -29.11
C ASP A 106 -67.69 1.71 -30.42
N SER A 107 -68.25 2.92 -30.37
CA SER A 107 -68.43 3.81 -31.53
C SER A 107 -67.10 4.44 -31.98
N GLN A 108 -66.89 4.51 -33.30
CA GLN A 108 -65.72 5.14 -33.89
C GLN A 108 -65.69 6.66 -33.66
N ALA A 109 -66.86 7.31 -33.70
CA ALA A 109 -66.98 8.75 -33.47
C ALA A 109 -66.60 9.11 -32.02
N ASP A 110 -67.07 8.34 -31.04
CA ASP A 110 -66.78 8.58 -29.63
C ASP A 110 -65.30 8.29 -29.29
N ARG A 111 -64.70 7.27 -29.91
CA ARG A 111 -63.25 7.01 -29.82
C ARG A 111 -62.42 8.18 -30.32
N ARG A 112 -62.81 8.78 -31.46
CA ARG A 112 -62.12 9.94 -32.02
C ARG A 112 -62.25 11.16 -31.11
N ASN A 113 -63.42 11.39 -30.54
CA ASN A 113 -63.65 12.49 -29.60
C ASN A 113 -62.82 12.32 -28.32
N MET A 114 -62.81 11.13 -27.72
CA MET A 114 -62.00 10.81 -26.54
C MET A 114 -60.50 10.95 -26.82
N ALA A 115 -60.02 10.56 -28.00
CA ALA A 115 -58.63 10.73 -28.37
C ALA A 115 -58.23 12.22 -28.45
N ILE A 116 -59.08 13.07 -29.03
CA ILE A 116 -58.86 14.53 -29.10
C ILE A 116 -58.84 15.14 -27.69
N GLU A 117 -59.78 14.73 -26.83
CA GLU A 117 -59.83 15.19 -25.43
C GLU A 117 -58.57 14.82 -24.64
N VAL A 118 -58.14 13.55 -24.73
CA VAL A 118 -56.94 13.06 -24.06
C VAL A 118 -55.68 13.74 -24.60
N MET A 119 -55.59 13.97 -25.92
CA MET A 119 -54.48 14.73 -26.51
C MET A 119 -54.42 16.16 -25.97
N GLY A 120 -55.57 16.83 -25.82
CA GLY A 120 -55.63 18.15 -25.18
C GLY A 120 -55.14 18.13 -23.72
N GLN A 121 -55.60 17.16 -22.92
CA GLN A 121 -55.15 17.00 -21.54
C GLN A 121 -53.65 16.70 -21.42
N ILE A 122 -53.10 15.89 -22.33
CA ILE A 122 -51.65 15.61 -22.36
C ILE A 122 -50.87 16.89 -22.62
N GLN A 123 -51.33 17.72 -23.58
CA GLN A 123 -50.68 18.99 -23.88
C GLN A 123 -50.71 19.93 -22.67
N ASP A 124 -51.86 20.05 -21.99
CA ASP A 124 -51.98 20.85 -20.77
C ASP A 124 -51.04 20.35 -19.66
N LEU A 125 -50.99 19.03 -19.42
CA LEU A 125 -50.08 18.42 -18.44
C LEU A 125 -48.60 18.64 -18.79
N GLU A 126 -48.23 18.58 -20.07
CA GLU A 126 -46.88 18.82 -20.52
C GLU A 126 -46.44 20.26 -20.26
N THR A 127 -47.35 21.24 -20.44
CA THR A 127 -47.06 22.64 -20.10
C THR A 127 -46.81 22.82 -18.60
N VAL A 128 -47.65 22.24 -17.74
CA VAL A 128 -47.51 22.31 -16.28
C VAL A 128 -46.23 21.62 -15.82
N LEU A 129 -45.93 20.45 -16.38
CA LEU A 129 -44.74 19.67 -16.05
C LEU A 129 -43.46 20.41 -16.47
N THR A 130 -43.46 21.05 -17.64
CA THR A 130 -42.34 21.88 -18.11
C THR A 130 -42.11 23.07 -17.19
N GLN A 131 -43.17 23.81 -16.84
CA GLN A 131 -43.08 24.95 -15.91
C GLN A 131 -42.57 24.52 -14.52
N THR A 132 -43.05 23.38 -14.01
CA THR A 132 -42.63 22.82 -12.71
C THR A 132 -41.17 22.38 -12.74
N ARG A 133 -40.72 21.71 -13.82
CA ARG A 133 -39.32 21.31 -14.00
C ARG A 133 -38.40 22.52 -14.07
N GLN A 134 -38.78 23.56 -14.82
CA GLN A 134 -38.02 24.80 -14.92
C GLN A 134 -37.96 25.54 -13.57
N HIS A 135 -39.06 25.58 -12.81
CA HIS A 135 -39.07 26.17 -11.48
C HIS A 135 -38.15 25.39 -10.53
N ARG A 136 -38.25 24.05 -10.50
CA ARG A 136 -37.38 23.17 -9.73
C ARG A 136 -35.90 23.37 -10.09
N GLN A 137 -35.57 23.43 -11.39
CA GLN A 137 -34.20 23.63 -11.85
C GLN A 137 -33.64 24.99 -11.40
N ARG A 138 -34.42 26.08 -11.51
CA ARG A 138 -34.00 27.40 -11.02
C ARG A 138 -33.69 27.40 -9.52
N ILE A 139 -34.52 26.75 -8.71
CA ILE A 139 -34.25 26.58 -7.27
C ILE A 139 -33.00 25.74 -7.05
N LEU A 140 -32.85 24.63 -7.79
CA LEU A 140 -31.71 23.73 -7.67
C LEU A 140 -30.39 24.44 -8.02
N GLU A 141 -30.37 25.25 -9.08
CA GLU A 141 -29.20 26.05 -9.49
C GLU A 141 -28.85 27.11 -8.44
N THR A 142 -29.87 27.74 -7.84
CA THR A 142 -29.66 28.72 -6.76
C THR A 142 -29.11 28.05 -5.50
N ALA A 143 -29.65 26.88 -5.14
CA ALA A 143 -29.18 26.09 -4.01
C ALA A 143 -27.77 25.54 -4.25
N ALA A 144 -27.48 25.03 -5.46
CA ALA A 144 -26.21 24.42 -5.83
C ALA A 144 -25.04 25.42 -5.69
N LYS A 145 -25.25 26.69 -6.01
CA LYS A 145 -24.24 27.76 -5.81
C LYS A 145 -23.81 27.90 -4.34
N ASN A 146 -24.74 27.72 -3.39
CA ASN A 146 -24.49 27.94 -1.96
C ASN A 146 -24.25 26.66 -1.17
N LEU A 147 -24.65 25.50 -1.69
CA LEU A 147 -24.63 24.21 -1.00
C LEU A 147 -23.23 23.88 -0.45
N ARG A 148 -22.19 24.10 -1.25
CA ARG A 148 -20.80 23.84 -0.84
C ARG A 148 -20.40 24.66 0.39
N THR A 149 -20.78 25.94 0.41
CA THR A 149 -20.47 26.83 1.53
C THR A 149 -21.24 26.43 2.79
N TRP A 150 -22.52 26.10 2.66
CA TRP A 150 -23.34 25.62 3.78
C TRP A 150 -22.79 24.32 4.37
N PHE A 151 -22.42 23.38 3.52
CA PHE A 151 -21.86 22.10 3.95
C PHE A 151 -20.55 22.28 4.73
N ILE A 152 -19.64 23.12 4.23
CA ILE A 152 -18.38 23.45 4.94
C ILE A 152 -18.69 24.08 6.30
N ARG A 153 -19.67 25.00 6.39
CA ARG A 153 -20.05 25.64 7.66
C ARG A 153 -20.60 24.62 8.66
N VAL A 154 -21.56 23.78 8.24
CA VAL A 154 -22.16 22.74 9.09
C VAL A 154 -21.11 21.74 9.57
N ARG A 155 -20.19 21.32 8.69
CA ARG A 155 -19.11 20.39 9.04
C ARG A 155 -18.15 20.98 10.06
N LYS A 156 -17.75 22.25 9.89
CA LYS A 156 -16.92 22.96 10.87
C LYS A 156 -17.63 23.07 12.23
N ILE A 157 -18.91 23.42 12.22
CA ILE A 157 -19.73 23.51 13.45
C ILE A 157 -19.85 22.14 14.13
N LYS A 158 -20.11 21.06 13.39
CA LYS A 158 -20.15 19.69 13.91
C LYS A 158 -18.82 19.30 14.56
N ALA A 159 -17.69 19.62 13.92
CA ALA A 159 -16.37 19.34 14.45
C ALA A 159 -16.08 20.12 15.75
N ILE A 160 -16.53 21.37 15.85
CA ILE A 160 -16.46 22.17 17.07
C ILE A 160 -17.32 21.54 18.18
N TYR A 161 -18.58 21.20 17.92
CA TYR A 161 -19.42 20.57 18.95
C TYR A 161 -18.89 19.21 19.40
N HIS A 162 -18.33 18.41 18.49
CA HIS A 162 -17.71 17.14 18.85
C HIS A 162 -16.49 17.34 19.76
N THR A 163 -15.66 18.36 19.50
CA THR A 163 -14.53 18.70 20.39
C THR A 163 -14.96 19.29 21.72
N LEU A 164 -16.00 20.12 21.74
CA LEU A 164 -16.57 20.63 22.99
C LEU A 164 -17.15 19.50 23.86
N ASN A 165 -17.68 18.43 23.24
CA ASN A 165 -18.18 17.25 23.95
C ASN A 165 -17.08 16.38 24.59
N LEU A 166 -15.81 16.60 24.21
CA LEU A 166 -14.66 15.95 24.85
C LEU A 166 -14.20 16.68 26.13
N PHE A 167 -14.72 17.89 26.39
CA PHE A 167 -14.36 18.67 27.56
C PHE A 167 -15.34 18.43 28.71
N ASN A 168 -14.82 18.53 29.94
CA ASN A 168 -15.63 18.46 31.14
C ASN A 168 -16.20 19.84 31.47
N LEU A 169 -17.47 19.89 31.85
CA LEU A 169 -18.13 21.12 32.25
C LEU A 169 -18.08 21.29 33.77
N ASP A 170 -17.47 22.38 34.23
CA ASP A 170 -17.53 22.76 35.64
C ASP A 170 -18.83 23.54 35.90
N VAL A 171 -19.71 22.96 36.70
CA VAL A 171 -21.04 23.51 37.02
C VAL A 171 -20.92 24.82 37.81
N THR A 172 -19.84 25.00 38.58
CA THR A 172 -19.68 26.14 39.49
C THR A 172 -19.25 27.41 38.76
N THR A 173 -18.23 27.31 37.91
CA THR A 173 -17.67 28.43 37.15
C THR A 173 -18.31 28.61 35.78
N LYS A 174 -19.17 27.67 35.35
CA LYS A 174 -19.69 27.57 33.98
C LYS A 174 -18.59 27.58 32.91
N CYS A 175 -17.37 27.24 33.30
CA CYS A 175 -16.23 27.10 32.40
C CYS A 175 -16.08 25.64 31.99
N MET A 176 -15.51 25.41 30.81
CA MET A 176 -15.16 24.06 30.36
C MET A 176 -13.68 23.83 30.57
N VAL A 177 -13.35 22.67 31.13
CA VAL A 177 -11.99 22.22 31.39
C VAL A 177 -11.70 21.05 30.46
N GLY A 178 -10.61 21.18 29.71
CA GLY A 178 -10.16 20.16 28.77
C GLY A 178 -8.66 19.96 28.90
N GLU A 179 -8.25 18.70 28.92
CA GLU A 179 -6.85 18.32 28.83
C GLU A 179 -6.50 18.11 27.36
N CYS A 180 -5.36 18.63 26.91
CA CYS A 180 -4.94 18.47 25.53
C CYS A 180 -3.43 18.31 25.40
N TRP A 181 -3.04 17.46 24.45
CA TRP A 181 -1.65 17.34 24.04
C TRP A 181 -1.30 18.48 23.09
N CYS A 182 -0.25 19.24 23.44
CA CYS A 182 0.31 20.27 22.58
C CYS A 182 1.83 20.12 22.49
N ALA A 183 2.39 20.51 21.34
CA ALA A 183 3.84 20.56 21.20
C ALA A 183 4.41 21.71 22.04
N VAL A 184 5.41 21.42 22.87
CA VAL A 184 6.05 22.40 23.77
C VAL A 184 6.52 23.66 23.02
N ASN A 185 7.00 23.49 21.80
CA ASN A 185 7.47 24.59 20.95
C ASN A 185 6.36 25.50 20.41
N ASP A 186 5.10 25.07 20.45
CA ASP A 186 3.96 25.77 19.86
C ASP A 186 2.99 26.34 20.92
N VAL A 187 3.33 26.24 22.21
CA VAL A 187 2.54 26.76 23.35
C VAL A 187 2.25 28.26 23.23
N ASP A 188 3.25 29.05 22.82
CA ASP A 188 3.07 30.50 22.65
C ASP A 188 2.06 30.86 21.55
N LYS A 189 2.02 30.06 20.48
CA LYS A 189 1.07 30.25 19.38
C LYS A 189 -0.36 29.97 19.84
N ILE A 190 -0.55 28.97 20.71
CA ILE A 190 -1.84 28.63 21.29
C ILE A 190 -2.30 29.76 22.22
N ASN A 191 -1.41 30.26 23.09
CA ASN A 191 -1.70 31.40 23.96
C ASN A 191 -2.12 32.64 23.18
N LEU A 192 -1.44 32.93 22.06
CA LEU A 192 -1.82 34.03 21.18
C LEU A 192 -3.19 33.81 20.52
N ALA A 193 -3.49 32.59 20.09
CA ALA A 193 -4.79 32.25 19.50
C ALA A 193 -5.94 32.38 20.52
N LEU A 194 -5.72 31.96 21.76
CA LEU A 194 -6.66 32.11 22.87
C LEU A 194 -6.92 33.58 23.20
N ARG A 195 -5.87 34.41 23.26
CA ARG A 195 -6.00 35.88 23.45
C ARG A 195 -6.81 36.52 22.33
N ARG A 196 -6.54 36.17 21.06
CA ARG A 196 -7.34 36.64 19.92
C ARG A 196 -8.81 36.21 19.98
N GLY A 197 -9.08 35.01 20.49
CA GLY A 197 -10.44 34.51 20.71
C GLY A 197 -11.19 35.31 21.79
N MET A 198 -10.49 35.66 22.86
CA MET A 198 -11.01 36.51 23.93
C MET A 198 -11.31 37.93 23.43
N GLU A 199 -10.36 38.57 22.73
CA GLU A 199 -10.55 39.90 22.14
C GLU A 199 -11.75 39.97 21.19
N ARG A 200 -11.95 38.93 20.37
CA ARG A 200 -13.09 38.88 19.43
C ARG A 200 -14.44 38.63 20.10
N SER A 201 -14.45 37.93 21.23
CA SER A 201 -15.68 37.63 21.97
C SER A 201 -16.05 38.73 22.96
N ASN A 202 -15.20 39.76 23.15
CA ASN A 202 -15.34 40.78 24.19
C ASN A 202 -15.57 40.17 25.59
N SER A 203 -15.00 38.99 25.83
CA SER A 203 -15.07 38.34 27.13
C SER A 203 -14.02 38.92 28.08
N THR A 204 -14.39 39.12 29.34
CA THR A 204 -13.47 39.56 30.41
C THR A 204 -12.67 38.40 31.01
N LEU A 205 -13.04 37.15 30.72
CA LEU A 205 -12.37 35.95 31.24
C LEU A 205 -11.08 35.67 30.47
N GLN A 206 -9.95 35.66 31.18
CA GLN A 206 -8.68 35.26 30.60
C GLN A 206 -8.61 33.73 30.45
N PRO A 207 -8.30 33.21 29.24
CA PRO A 207 -8.08 31.79 29.06
C PRO A 207 -6.79 31.38 29.76
N ILE A 208 -6.87 30.36 30.62
CA ILE A 208 -5.74 29.84 31.38
C ILE A 208 -5.23 28.58 30.67
N LEU A 209 -3.95 28.59 30.30
CA LEU A 209 -3.24 27.40 29.83
C LEU A 209 -2.17 27.07 30.86
N ASN A 210 -2.33 25.92 31.53
CA ASN A 210 -1.38 25.45 32.52
C ASN A 210 -0.70 24.16 32.05
N GLY A 211 0.61 24.04 32.27
CA GLY A 211 1.34 22.81 31.99
C GLY A 211 1.18 21.82 33.15
N ILE A 212 0.60 20.66 32.87
CA ILE A 212 0.42 19.58 33.85
C ILE A 212 1.45 18.48 33.55
N VAL A 213 2.07 17.93 34.60
CA VAL A 213 2.94 16.76 34.47
C VAL A 213 2.07 15.52 34.65
N THR A 214 2.09 14.64 33.65
CA THR A 214 1.35 13.36 33.67
C THR A 214 2.32 12.18 33.51
N THR A 215 1.89 11.02 33.99
CA THR A 215 2.56 9.73 33.80
C THR A 215 2.14 9.03 32.51
N GLU A 216 1.10 9.53 31.82
CA GLU A 216 0.66 8.98 30.55
C GLU A 216 1.70 9.21 29.43
N ASN A 217 1.86 8.22 28.55
CA ASN A 217 2.73 8.35 27.39
C ASN A 217 2.14 9.38 26.42
N PRO A 218 2.84 10.46 26.07
CA PRO A 218 2.36 11.46 25.11
C PRO A 218 2.38 10.93 23.66
N PRO A 219 1.57 11.52 22.75
CA PRO A 219 1.56 11.16 21.35
C PRO A 219 2.87 11.54 20.65
N THR A 220 3.23 10.77 19.62
CA THR A 220 4.42 11.05 18.83
C THR A 220 4.08 11.99 17.67
N TYR A 221 4.82 13.11 17.58
CA TYR A 221 4.68 14.10 16.52
C TYR A 221 5.99 14.29 15.76
N HIS A 222 5.95 14.08 14.44
CA HIS A 222 7.05 14.35 13.53
C HIS A 222 6.70 15.55 12.64
N ARG A 223 7.57 16.58 12.65
CA ARG A 223 7.45 17.71 11.71
C ARG A 223 7.93 17.26 10.34
N THR A 224 6.99 17.06 9.42
CA THR A 224 7.27 16.63 8.05
C THR A 224 7.19 17.82 7.09
N ASN A 225 8.07 17.81 6.09
CA ASN A 225 7.98 18.67 4.92
C ASN A 225 7.35 17.88 3.77
N LYS A 226 7.02 18.55 2.66
CA LYS A 226 6.50 17.89 1.45
C LYS A 226 7.35 16.71 0.97
N PHE A 227 8.67 16.80 1.15
CA PHE A 227 9.63 15.75 0.80
C PHE A 227 9.61 14.57 1.79
N THR A 228 9.71 14.86 3.10
CA THR A 228 9.83 13.80 4.13
C THR A 228 8.51 13.13 4.47
N TYR A 229 7.38 13.78 4.18
CA TYR A 229 6.04 13.24 4.45
C TYR A 229 5.83 11.86 3.84
N ALA A 230 6.21 11.67 2.57
CA ALA A 230 6.03 10.39 1.88
C ALA A 230 6.81 9.25 2.54
N PHE A 231 8.07 9.50 2.93
CA PHE A 231 8.90 8.51 3.62
C PHE A 231 8.36 8.22 5.03
N GLN A 232 7.89 9.25 5.74
CA GLN A 232 7.28 9.09 7.05
C GLN A 232 6.01 8.23 6.98
N SER A 233 5.13 8.46 5.99
CA SER A 233 3.91 7.67 5.82
C SER A 233 4.18 6.18 5.58
N ILE A 234 5.28 5.82 4.92
CA ILE A 234 5.68 4.41 4.73
C ILE A 234 6.12 3.77 6.06
N ILE A 235 6.74 4.55 6.94
CA ILE A 235 7.17 4.04 8.25
C ILE A 235 5.99 3.94 9.21
N ASP A 236 5.15 4.97 9.25
CA ASP A 236 3.94 4.99 10.07
C ASP A 236 2.97 3.85 9.70
N ALA A 237 3.04 3.33 8.47
CA ALA A 237 2.28 2.16 8.03
C ALA A 237 2.74 0.84 8.66
N TYR A 238 4.00 0.74 9.12
CA TYR A 238 4.49 -0.42 9.90
C TYR A 238 4.07 -0.32 11.36
N GLY A 239 4.18 0.87 11.94
CA GLY A 239 3.81 1.20 13.31
C GLY A 239 4.15 2.66 13.59
N VAL A 240 3.68 3.20 14.72
CA VAL A 240 4.03 4.56 15.13
C VAL A 240 5.10 4.51 16.21
N ALA A 241 6.08 5.40 16.12
CA ALA A 241 7.24 5.38 17.02
C ALA A 241 6.81 5.71 18.45
N ARG A 242 7.51 5.16 19.45
CA ARG A 242 7.34 5.58 20.84
C ARG A 242 7.76 7.04 21.02
N TYR A 243 7.24 7.66 22.07
CA TYR A 243 7.61 9.03 22.40
C TYR A 243 9.12 9.16 22.60
N ARG A 244 9.74 10.09 21.86
CA ARG A 244 11.19 10.36 21.85
C ARG A 244 12.07 9.16 21.45
N GLU A 245 11.55 8.25 20.64
CA GLU A 245 12.34 7.23 19.96
C GLU A 245 13.05 7.80 18.71
N VAL A 246 14.19 7.21 18.32
CA VAL A 246 14.88 7.57 17.07
C VAL A 246 13.99 7.24 15.87
N ASN A 247 13.70 8.27 15.07
CA ASN A 247 12.87 8.12 13.88
C ASN A 247 13.68 7.42 12.74
N PRO A 248 13.23 6.25 12.24
CA PRO A 248 13.88 5.58 11.09
C PRO A 248 13.84 6.40 9.80
N ALA A 249 12.89 7.35 9.68
CA ALA A 249 12.62 8.09 8.44
C ALA A 249 13.85 8.76 7.87
N LEU A 250 14.67 9.37 8.74
CA LEU A 250 15.85 10.09 8.31
C LEU A 250 16.84 9.20 7.54
N PHE A 251 17.03 7.96 7.99
CA PHE A 251 17.93 7.01 7.32
C PHE A 251 17.28 6.41 6.08
N THR A 252 16.00 6.05 6.17
CA THR A 252 15.25 5.48 5.04
C THR A 252 15.20 6.41 3.83
N VAL A 253 15.25 7.73 4.00
CA VAL A 253 15.31 8.68 2.87
C VAL A 253 16.41 8.32 1.87
N ILE A 254 17.57 7.85 2.34
CA ILE A 254 18.71 7.49 1.49
C ILE A 254 18.83 5.98 1.32
N THR A 255 18.73 5.20 2.41
CA THR A 255 18.97 3.75 2.37
C THR A 255 17.90 3.03 1.56
N PHE A 256 16.65 3.50 1.59
CA PHE A 256 15.55 2.86 0.87
C PHE A 256 15.73 2.97 -0.65
N PRO A 257 15.89 4.17 -1.25
CA PRO A 257 16.14 4.28 -2.68
C PRO A 257 17.44 3.60 -3.14
N PHE A 258 18.47 3.57 -2.29
CA PHE A 258 19.72 2.90 -2.59
C PHE A 258 19.59 1.37 -2.65
N LEU A 259 18.94 0.73 -1.67
CA LEU A 259 18.72 -0.72 -1.69
C LEU A 259 17.79 -1.15 -2.83
N PHE A 260 16.79 -0.32 -3.14
CA PHE A 260 15.98 -0.50 -4.35
C PHE A 260 16.84 -0.48 -5.61
N ALA A 261 17.73 0.50 -5.73
CA ALA A 261 18.60 0.65 -6.89
C ALA A 261 19.57 -0.53 -7.09
N VAL A 262 19.97 -1.22 -6.03
CA VAL A 262 20.79 -2.45 -6.11
C VAL A 262 19.99 -3.60 -6.74
N MET A 263 18.70 -3.72 -6.41
CA MET A 263 17.77 -4.68 -7.01
C MET A 263 17.41 -4.29 -8.45
N PHE A 264 17.14 -3.01 -8.70
CA PHE A 264 16.68 -2.47 -9.97
C PHE A 264 17.81 -1.68 -10.68
N GLY A 265 18.97 -2.32 -10.83
CA GLY A 265 20.17 -1.67 -11.36
C GLY A 265 20.26 -1.74 -12.88
N ASP A 266 19.49 -0.91 -13.58
CA ASP A 266 19.59 -0.68 -15.03
C ASP A 266 19.50 0.83 -15.29
N ALA A 267 20.50 1.41 -15.97
CA ALA A 267 20.54 2.85 -16.16
C ALA A 267 19.47 3.35 -17.13
N GLY A 268 19.05 2.52 -18.10
CA GLY A 268 17.99 2.84 -19.04
C GLY A 268 16.63 2.87 -18.37
N HIS A 269 16.29 1.83 -17.61
CA HIS A 269 15.04 1.80 -16.84
C HIS A 269 15.02 2.87 -15.74
N GLY A 270 16.12 3.08 -15.03
CA GLY A 270 16.28 4.14 -14.03
C GLY A 270 16.04 5.53 -14.61
N LEU A 271 16.53 5.80 -15.83
CA LEU A 271 16.28 7.06 -16.55
C LEU A 271 14.80 7.27 -16.86
N LEU A 272 14.09 6.25 -17.35
CA LEU A 272 12.64 6.36 -17.62
C LEU A 272 11.85 6.65 -16.34
N MET A 273 12.18 5.95 -15.25
CA MET A 273 11.55 6.17 -13.95
C MET A 273 11.84 7.57 -13.39
N PHE A 274 13.10 8.04 -13.53
CA PHE A 274 13.50 9.39 -13.12
C PHE A 274 12.76 10.47 -13.91
N LEU A 275 12.66 10.33 -15.24
CA LEU A 275 11.95 11.29 -16.09
C LEU A 275 10.46 11.35 -15.75
N PHE A 276 9.83 10.19 -15.51
CA PHE A 276 8.42 10.13 -15.08
C PHE A 276 8.21 10.81 -13.72
N ALA A 277 9.09 10.55 -12.76
CA ALA A 277 9.02 11.18 -11.44
C ALA A 277 9.29 12.69 -11.50
N LEU A 278 10.25 13.13 -12.31
CA LEU A 278 10.56 14.54 -12.53
C LEU A 278 9.37 15.26 -13.16
N TRP A 279 8.70 14.63 -14.13
CA TRP A 279 7.47 15.18 -14.71
C TRP A 279 6.36 15.38 -13.66
N MET A 280 6.15 14.43 -12.74
CA MET A 280 5.19 14.58 -11.64
C MET A 280 5.56 15.71 -10.67
N VAL A 281 6.85 15.90 -10.38
CA VAL A 281 7.34 16.96 -9.49
C VAL A 281 7.20 18.34 -10.14
N VAL A 282 7.54 18.47 -11.41
CA VAL A 282 7.41 19.75 -12.14
C VAL A 282 5.93 20.15 -12.30
N CYS A 283 5.03 19.18 -12.54
CA CYS A 283 3.60 19.43 -12.72
C CYS A 283 2.77 19.44 -11.42
N GLU A 284 3.39 19.51 -10.23
CA GLU A 284 2.73 19.38 -8.91
C GLU A 284 1.48 20.26 -8.74
N ARG A 285 1.54 21.53 -9.15
CA ARG A 285 0.43 22.49 -8.96
C ARG A 285 -0.80 22.13 -9.79
N LYS A 286 -0.61 21.69 -11.03
CA LYS A 286 -1.71 21.32 -11.93
C LYS A 286 -2.35 20.01 -11.47
N LEU A 287 -1.53 19.06 -11.04
CA LEU A 287 -1.97 17.73 -10.68
C LEU A 287 -2.65 17.68 -9.31
N SER A 288 -2.16 18.45 -8.33
CA SER A 288 -2.80 18.58 -7.02
C SER A 288 -4.17 19.29 -7.05
N ALA A 289 -4.43 20.10 -8.08
CA ALA A 289 -5.75 20.72 -8.29
C ALA A 289 -6.76 19.71 -8.87
N ASN A 290 -6.30 18.73 -9.65
CA ASN A 290 -7.15 17.71 -10.28
C ASN A 290 -7.23 16.43 -9.44
N LYS A 291 -7.78 16.53 -8.22
CA LYS A 291 -7.90 15.41 -7.25
C LYS A 291 -8.86 14.28 -7.66
N SER A 292 -9.45 14.32 -8.85
CA SER A 292 -10.33 13.26 -9.39
C SER A 292 -9.59 12.04 -9.97
N GLY A 293 -8.30 11.88 -9.71
CA GLY A 293 -7.58 10.67 -10.08
C GLY A 293 -8.01 9.46 -9.25
N GLY A 294 -7.99 8.27 -9.85
CA GLY A 294 -8.22 7.01 -9.13
C GLY A 294 -7.24 6.80 -7.97
N GLU A 295 -7.60 5.93 -7.02
CA GLU A 295 -6.85 5.71 -5.78
C GLU A 295 -5.35 5.40 -6.02
N ILE A 296 -5.07 4.58 -7.03
CA ILE A 296 -3.70 4.21 -7.43
C ILE A 296 -2.89 5.46 -7.79
N TRP A 297 -3.48 6.39 -8.55
CA TRP A 297 -2.80 7.63 -8.94
C TRP A 297 -2.43 8.49 -7.73
N ASN A 298 -3.32 8.57 -6.74
CA ASN A 298 -3.06 9.33 -5.52
C ASN A 298 -1.91 8.73 -4.70
N ILE A 299 -1.80 7.40 -4.64
CA ILE A 299 -0.68 6.71 -3.98
C ILE A 299 0.64 7.06 -4.68
N PHE A 300 0.70 6.94 -6.01
CA PHE A 300 1.90 7.29 -6.79
C PHE A 300 2.27 8.77 -6.66
N PHE A 301 1.29 9.67 -6.68
CA PHE A 301 1.53 11.12 -6.57
C PHE A 301 2.04 11.53 -5.18
N ASN A 302 1.54 10.90 -4.12
CA ASN A 302 2.06 11.09 -2.77
C ASN A 302 3.51 10.61 -2.65
N GLY A 303 3.86 9.50 -3.31
CA GLY A 303 5.21 8.92 -3.36
C GLY A 303 6.20 9.55 -4.35
N ARG A 304 5.87 10.67 -5.01
CA ARG A 304 6.68 11.21 -6.15
C ARG A 304 8.16 11.43 -5.86
N TYR A 305 8.50 11.89 -4.66
CA TYR A 305 9.90 12.14 -4.28
C TYR A 305 10.68 10.84 -4.05
N ILE A 306 10.00 9.77 -3.62
CA ILE A 306 10.60 8.46 -3.41
C ILE A 306 10.99 7.88 -4.76
N ILE A 307 10.07 7.91 -5.74
CA ILE A 307 10.30 7.41 -7.10
C ILE A 307 11.41 8.22 -7.78
N LEU A 308 11.47 9.54 -7.56
CA LEU A 308 12.53 10.39 -8.08
C LEU A 308 13.91 9.95 -7.55
N LEU A 309 14.04 9.72 -6.24
CA LEU A 309 15.30 9.31 -5.65
C LEU A 309 15.67 7.89 -6.06
N MET A 310 14.69 6.97 -6.16
CA MET A 310 14.89 5.61 -6.66
C MET A 310 15.40 5.62 -8.10
N GLY A 311 14.90 6.52 -8.95
CA GLY A 311 15.33 6.65 -10.34
C GLY A 311 16.76 7.14 -10.44
N LEU A 312 17.10 8.16 -9.64
CA LEU A 312 18.46 8.69 -9.57
C LEU A 312 19.48 7.64 -9.11
N PHE A 313 19.17 6.91 -8.04
CA PHE A 313 20.06 5.85 -7.56
C PHE A 313 20.12 4.66 -8.51
N SER A 314 19.02 4.31 -9.17
CA SER A 314 18.98 3.24 -10.19
C SER A 314 19.85 3.57 -11.40
N ILE A 315 19.91 4.83 -11.82
CA ILE A 315 20.88 5.29 -12.83
C ILE A 315 22.31 5.06 -12.33
N TYR A 316 22.61 5.47 -11.09
CA TYR A 316 23.94 5.29 -10.50
C TYR A 316 24.37 3.81 -10.41
N THR A 317 23.51 2.93 -9.88
CA THR A 317 23.84 1.49 -9.80
C THR A 317 23.84 0.83 -11.17
N GLY A 318 22.97 1.23 -12.09
CA GLY A 318 22.98 0.74 -13.47
C GLY A 318 24.29 1.08 -14.19
N LEU A 319 24.83 2.27 -13.97
CA LEU A 319 26.15 2.67 -14.46
C LEU A 319 27.29 1.88 -13.80
N ILE A 320 27.20 1.56 -12.51
CA ILE A 320 28.16 0.66 -11.83
C ILE A 320 28.07 -0.76 -12.39
N TYR A 321 26.87 -1.26 -12.65
CA TYR A 321 26.66 -2.55 -13.28
C TYR A 321 27.05 -2.56 -14.76
N ASN A 322 27.24 -1.38 -15.35
CA ASN A 322 27.48 -1.17 -16.76
C ASN A 322 26.41 -1.86 -17.63
N ASP A 323 25.14 -1.63 -17.26
CA ASP A 323 23.98 -2.21 -17.94
C ASP A 323 22.96 -1.10 -18.30
N ILE A 324 22.71 -0.94 -19.60
CA ILE A 324 21.78 0.02 -20.20
C ILE A 324 20.86 -0.76 -21.14
N PHE A 325 19.61 -1.02 -20.74
CA PHE A 325 18.67 -1.83 -21.51
C PHE A 325 19.27 -3.17 -21.99
N SER A 326 20.00 -3.88 -21.12
CA SER A 326 20.74 -5.13 -21.38
C SER A 326 22.02 -5.01 -22.24
N LEU A 327 22.52 -3.80 -22.49
CA LEU A 327 23.78 -3.55 -23.22
C LEU A 327 24.81 -2.88 -22.33
N SER A 328 26.09 -3.19 -22.53
CA SER A 328 27.20 -2.50 -21.86
C SER A 328 27.68 -1.29 -22.67
N ALA A 329 28.12 -0.25 -21.98
CA ALA A 329 28.71 0.94 -22.58
C ALA A 329 30.24 0.92 -22.43
N ASN A 330 30.97 1.03 -23.54
CA ASN A 330 32.42 1.13 -23.53
C ASN A 330 32.87 2.60 -23.43
N ILE A 331 32.96 3.12 -22.19
CA ILE A 331 33.26 4.54 -21.93
C ILE A 331 34.78 4.78 -21.80
N PHE A 332 35.49 3.92 -21.06
CA PHE A 332 36.90 4.13 -20.72
C PHE A 332 37.88 3.24 -21.51
N GLY A 333 37.38 2.40 -22.41
CA GLY A 333 38.16 1.34 -23.03
C GLY A 333 38.25 0.11 -22.15
N SER A 334 38.07 -1.07 -22.74
CA SER A 334 38.22 -2.36 -22.05
C SER A 334 39.63 -2.54 -21.49
N SER A 335 39.74 -3.14 -20.31
CA SER A 335 41.04 -3.56 -19.73
C SER A 335 41.48 -4.94 -20.23
N TRP A 336 40.65 -5.60 -21.03
CA TRP A 336 40.92 -6.87 -21.69
C TRP A 336 41.14 -6.66 -23.20
N TYR A 337 42.22 -7.25 -23.72
CA TYR A 337 42.60 -7.19 -25.13
C TYR A 337 42.77 -8.61 -25.69
N PRO A 338 42.12 -8.94 -26.82
CA PRO A 338 42.33 -10.22 -27.49
C PRO A 338 43.63 -10.17 -28.32
N THR A 339 44.76 -10.60 -27.74
CA THR A 339 46.06 -10.72 -28.41
C THR A 339 46.24 -12.12 -29.01
N TYR A 340 45.33 -12.53 -29.90
CA TYR A 340 45.46 -13.79 -30.64
C TYR A 340 46.12 -13.58 -32.00
N ASP A 341 46.90 -14.57 -32.44
CA ASP A 341 47.40 -14.60 -33.80
C ASP A 341 46.27 -14.83 -34.82
N ASN A 342 46.40 -14.25 -36.01
CA ASN A 342 45.38 -14.30 -37.07
C ASN A 342 45.03 -15.74 -37.50
N SER A 343 45.98 -16.67 -37.32
CA SER A 343 45.81 -18.09 -37.60
C SER A 343 44.92 -18.82 -36.58
N ALA A 344 44.93 -18.38 -35.31
CA ALA A 344 44.09 -18.93 -34.24
C ALA A 344 42.66 -18.36 -34.29
N LEU A 345 42.51 -17.09 -34.70
CA LEU A 345 41.21 -16.42 -34.84
C LEU A 345 40.29 -17.07 -35.88
N SER A 346 40.86 -17.71 -36.92
CA SER A 346 40.09 -18.37 -37.98
C SER A 346 39.71 -19.83 -37.69
N LYS A 347 40.37 -20.48 -36.71
CA LYS A 347 40.18 -21.91 -36.40
C LYS A 347 39.16 -22.18 -35.29
N GLU A 348 39.04 -21.30 -34.31
CA GLU A 348 38.18 -21.54 -33.14
C GLU A 348 36.94 -20.64 -33.11
N VAL A 349 35.78 -21.25 -32.85
CA VAL A 349 34.47 -20.55 -32.75
C VAL A 349 34.33 -19.79 -31.42
N ARG A 350 35.11 -20.16 -30.39
CA ARG A 350 35.09 -19.52 -29.07
C ARG A 350 36.52 -19.44 -28.52
N LEU A 351 36.98 -18.21 -28.31
CA LEU A 351 38.30 -17.93 -27.73
C LEU A 351 38.14 -17.59 -26.24
N GLN A 352 38.97 -18.21 -25.38
CA GLN A 352 38.99 -17.95 -23.94
C GLN A 352 40.11 -16.97 -23.59
N LEU A 353 39.75 -15.73 -23.24
CA LEU A 353 40.73 -14.77 -22.76
C LEU A 353 41.29 -15.24 -21.42
N GLU A 354 42.61 -15.42 -21.35
CA GLU A 354 43.30 -15.81 -20.14
C GLU A 354 44.20 -14.68 -19.65
N PRO A 355 44.21 -14.38 -18.34
CA PRO A 355 45.13 -13.40 -17.79
C PRO A 355 46.59 -13.88 -17.80
N ARG A 356 46.82 -15.19 -18.05
CA ARG A 356 48.14 -15.83 -18.13
C ARG A 356 48.59 -15.89 -19.58
N THR A 357 49.91 -15.79 -19.81
CA THR A 357 50.52 -16.12 -21.10
C THR A 357 50.44 -17.64 -21.30
N SER A 358 49.61 -18.10 -22.23
CA SER A 358 49.54 -19.51 -22.65
C SER A 358 50.39 -19.74 -23.90
N VAL A 359 50.61 -21.01 -24.29
CA VAL A 359 51.52 -21.39 -25.40
C VAL A 359 51.16 -20.71 -26.73
N ASN A 360 49.92 -20.26 -26.90
CA ASN A 360 49.40 -19.65 -28.13
C ASN A 360 49.28 -18.11 -28.07
N VAL A 361 49.80 -17.45 -27.02
CA VAL A 361 49.58 -16.02 -26.75
C VAL A 361 50.90 -15.33 -26.38
N SER A 362 51.34 -14.36 -27.19
CA SER A 362 52.62 -13.66 -27.04
C SER A 362 52.62 -12.57 -25.96
N ASP A 363 51.48 -11.91 -25.71
CA ASP A 363 51.34 -10.79 -24.75
C ASP A 363 50.19 -11.02 -23.77
N ARG A 364 50.34 -10.50 -22.54
CA ARG A 364 49.28 -10.57 -21.49
C ARG A 364 47.98 -9.93 -22.02
N MET A 365 46.90 -10.71 -22.06
CA MET A 365 45.57 -10.26 -22.52
C MET A 365 44.84 -9.33 -21.54
N TYR A 366 45.36 -9.21 -20.31
CA TYR A 366 44.85 -8.29 -19.29
C TYR A 366 45.83 -7.14 -19.08
N ALA A 367 45.34 -5.91 -19.14
CA ALA A 367 46.14 -4.68 -19.05
C ALA A 367 46.87 -4.49 -17.70
N GLY A 368 46.50 -5.27 -16.68
CA GLY A 368 47.12 -5.21 -15.34
C GLY A 368 46.49 -4.20 -14.38
N TYR A 369 45.53 -3.40 -14.84
CA TYR A 369 44.73 -2.49 -14.01
C TYR A 369 43.23 -2.79 -14.15
N PRO A 370 42.43 -2.62 -13.08
CA PRO A 370 40.98 -2.82 -13.14
C PRO A 370 40.29 -1.71 -13.94
N TYR A 371 39.11 -2.01 -14.49
CA TYR A 371 38.29 -1.02 -15.19
C TYR A 371 37.97 0.15 -14.24
N PRO A 372 38.18 1.42 -14.65
CA PRO A 372 38.12 2.56 -13.73
C PRO A 372 36.77 2.76 -13.04
N PHE A 373 35.66 2.35 -13.67
CA PHE A 373 34.32 2.62 -13.16
C PHE A 373 33.32 1.52 -13.53
N GLY A 374 32.88 0.73 -12.55
CA GLY A 374 31.89 -0.32 -12.75
C GLY A 374 32.45 -1.63 -13.30
N LEU A 375 31.60 -2.41 -13.97
CA LEU A 375 31.97 -3.67 -14.61
C LEU A 375 32.54 -3.47 -16.01
N ASP A 376 33.59 -4.21 -16.35
CA ASP A 376 34.22 -4.13 -17.68
C ASP A 376 33.22 -4.55 -18.78
N PRO A 377 33.05 -3.75 -19.85
CA PRO A 377 32.13 -4.05 -20.96
C PRO A 377 32.33 -5.42 -21.62
N VAL A 378 33.55 -5.97 -21.61
CA VAL A 378 33.87 -7.25 -22.27
C VAL A 378 33.09 -8.42 -21.70
N TRP A 379 32.73 -8.37 -20.42
CA TRP A 379 31.95 -9.43 -19.79
C TRP A 379 30.57 -9.62 -20.41
N GLN A 380 30.00 -8.60 -21.06
CA GLN A 380 28.72 -8.73 -21.75
C GLN A 380 28.78 -9.68 -22.96
N LEU A 381 29.95 -9.78 -23.60
CA LEU A 381 30.19 -10.66 -24.75
C LEU A 381 30.60 -12.08 -24.32
N SER A 382 30.99 -12.25 -23.06
CA SER A 382 31.56 -13.49 -22.55
C SER A 382 30.49 -14.55 -22.24
N GLY A 383 30.79 -15.82 -22.51
CA GLY A 383 29.88 -16.94 -22.16
C GLY A 383 29.79 -17.23 -20.66
N ASN A 384 30.78 -16.77 -19.88
CA ASN A 384 30.88 -16.97 -18.43
C ASN A 384 30.42 -15.75 -17.60
N LYS A 385 29.73 -14.78 -18.22
CA LYS A 385 29.13 -13.60 -17.57
C LYS A 385 28.34 -13.93 -16.31
N ILE A 386 27.47 -14.94 -16.37
CA ILE A 386 26.56 -15.30 -15.26
C ILE A 386 27.37 -15.75 -14.03
N MET A 387 28.46 -16.50 -14.22
CA MET A 387 29.28 -17.00 -13.12
C MET A 387 29.96 -15.84 -12.36
N LEU A 388 30.48 -14.85 -13.09
CA LEU A 388 31.11 -13.67 -12.50
C LEU A 388 30.09 -12.77 -11.79
N THR A 389 29.03 -12.38 -12.51
CA THR A 389 28.00 -11.46 -12.00
C THR A 389 27.27 -12.05 -10.79
N ASN A 390 27.01 -13.35 -10.79
CA ASN A 390 26.47 -14.07 -9.64
C ASN A 390 27.41 -13.93 -8.42
N SER A 391 28.70 -14.26 -8.57
CA SER A 391 29.66 -14.19 -7.47
C SER A 391 29.79 -12.78 -6.88
N ILE A 392 29.84 -11.75 -7.72
CA ILE A 392 29.98 -10.34 -7.28
C ILE A 392 28.69 -9.88 -6.61
N LYS A 393 27.53 -10.03 -7.26
CA LYS A 393 26.25 -9.54 -6.71
C LYS A 393 25.88 -10.24 -5.41
N MET A 394 26.13 -11.55 -5.29
CA MET A 394 25.89 -12.30 -4.05
C MET A 394 26.79 -11.81 -2.90
N LYS A 395 28.07 -11.51 -3.16
CA LYS A 395 28.96 -10.98 -2.11
C LYS A 395 28.58 -9.56 -1.72
N MET A 396 28.25 -8.70 -2.70
CA MET A 396 27.81 -7.33 -2.45
C MET A 396 26.52 -7.28 -1.63
N SER A 397 25.56 -8.18 -1.86
CA SER A 397 24.32 -8.23 -1.07
C SER A 397 24.56 -8.57 0.39
N VAL A 398 25.47 -9.50 0.68
CA VAL A 398 25.88 -9.84 2.06
C VAL A 398 26.59 -8.66 2.71
N VAL A 399 27.52 -7.99 2.02
CA VAL A 399 28.23 -6.82 2.55
C VAL A 399 27.25 -5.69 2.91
N LEU A 400 26.36 -5.34 1.99
CA LEU A 400 25.35 -4.30 2.21
C LEU A 400 24.39 -4.68 3.35
N GLY A 401 23.96 -5.94 3.40
CA GLY A 401 23.05 -6.42 4.44
C GLY A 401 23.65 -6.33 5.84
N VAL A 402 24.89 -6.81 6.02
CA VAL A 402 25.57 -6.78 7.32
C VAL A 402 25.83 -5.35 7.78
N LEU A 403 26.26 -4.46 6.89
CA LEU A 403 26.46 -3.04 7.22
C LEU A 403 25.14 -2.35 7.58
N HIS A 404 24.06 -2.64 6.86
CA HIS A 404 22.74 -2.07 7.13
C HIS A 404 22.15 -2.55 8.46
N MET A 405 22.29 -3.84 8.81
CA MET A 405 21.87 -4.35 10.11
C MET A 405 22.72 -3.80 11.26
N LEU A 406 24.03 -3.67 11.07
CA LEU A 406 24.93 -3.08 12.07
C LEU A 406 24.57 -1.61 12.32
N LEU A 407 24.22 -0.86 11.27
CA LEU A 407 23.65 0.48 11.40
C LEU A 407 22.37 0.46 12.25
N GLY A 408 21.42 -0.45 11.98
CA GLY A 408 20.19 -0.58 12.77
C GLY A 408 20.43 -0.82 14.27
N ILE A 409 21.32 -1.75 14.63
CA ILE A 409 21.66 -2.01 16.04
C ILE A 409 22.33 -0.78 16.67
N SER A 410 23.20 -0.09 15.93
CA SER A 410 23.85 1.14 16.43
C SER A 410 22.84 2.27 16.73
N LEU A 411 21.71 2.33 16.01
CA LEU A 411 20.64 3.29 16.30
C LEU A 411 19.92 2.98 17.62
N GLY A 412 19.78 1.70 17.96
CA GLY A 412 19.28 1.26 19.26
C GLY A 412 20.11 1.81 20.43
N ALA A 413 21.41 2.01 20.25
CA ALA A 413 22.28 2.60 21.28
C ALA A 413 21.84 4.01 21.66
N PHE A 414 21.39 4.81 20.69
CA PHE A 414 20.90 6.16 20.95
C PHE A 414 19.56 6.16 21.71
N ASN A 415 18.69 5.19 21.45
CA ASN A 415 17.44 5.02 22.19
C ASN A 415 17.70 4.72 23.68
N TYR A 416 18.55 3.75 23.99
CA TYR A 416 18.89 3.43 25.38
C TYR A 416 19.56 4.60 26.11
N ARG A 417 20.41 5.35 25.42
CA ARG A 417 21.04 6.56 25.96
C ARG A 417 20.03 7.66 26.26
N ASN A 418 19.07 7.90 25.37
CA ASN A 418 18.02 8.91 25.58
C ASN A 418 17.06 8.52 26.73
N ASN A 419 16.73 7.24 26.84
CA ASN A 419 15.88 6.70 27.91
C ASN A 419 16.62 6.53 29.25
N LYS A 420 17.93 6.84 29.30
CA LYS A 420 18.81 6.68 30.48
C LYS A 420 18.85 5.24 31.04
N ASP A 421 18.59 4.23 30.20
CA ASP A 421 18.66 2.83 30.60
C ASP A 421 20.07 2.26 30.36
N ASN A 422 20.98 2.60 31.29
CA ASN A 422 22.37 2.15 31.23
C ASN A 422 22.50 0.63 31.34
N LEU A 423 21.54 -0.06 31.96
CA LEU A 423 21.57 -1.50 32.11
C LEU A 423 21.44 -2.19 30.75
N SER A 424 20.46 -1.76 29.93
CA SER A 424 20.24 -2.37 28.63
C SER A 424 21.40 -2.13 27.64
N ILE A 425 22.18 -1.06 27.81
CA ILE A 425 23.38 -0.83 26.99
C ILE A 425 24.42 -1.94 27.21
N TRP A 426 24.72 -2.26 28.48
CA TRP A 426 25.73 -3.28 28.81
C TRP A 426 25.22 -4.71 28.64
N CYS A 427 23.96 -4.96 29.01
CA CYS A 427 23.39 -6.31 29.03
C CYS A 427 22.82 -6.77 27.68
N LEU A 428 22.43 -5.83 26.81
CA LEU A 428 21.75 -6.15 25.55
C LEU A 428 22.54 -5.68 24.34
N LEU A 429 22.81 -4.37 24.22
CA LEU A 429 23.40 -3.80 23.02
C LEU A 429 24.82 -4.33 22.76
N LEU A 430 25.68 -4.37 23.78
CA LEU A 430 27.06 -4.77 23.61
C LEU A 430 27.20 -6.26 23.20
N PRO A 431 26.53 -7.22 23.86
CA PRO A 431 26.49 -8.61 23.38
C PRO A 431 25.94 -8.76 21.96
N GLN A 432 24.91 -8.00 21.59
CA GLN A 432 24.32 -8.03 20.25
C GLN A 432 25.31 -7.59 19.16
N ILE A 433 26.02 -6.47 19.38
CA ILE A 433 27.04 -5.97 18.45
C ILE A 433 28.20 -6.94 18.35
N LEU A 434 28.68 -7.46 19.48
CA LEU A 434 29.78 -8.44 19.51
C LEU A 434 29.42 -9.72 18.77
N PHE A 435 28.23 -10.27 19.02
CA PHE A 435 27.74 -11.47 18.35
C PHE A 435 27.67 -11.31 16.83
N LEU A 436 27.04 -10.22 16.34
CA LEU A 436 26.95 -9.94 14.92
C LEU A 436 28.33 -9.71 14.29
N SER A 437 29.21 -8.98 14.99
CA SER A 437 30.55 -8.64 14.49
C SER A 437 31.46 -9.86 14.38
N CYS A 438 31.41 -10.77 15.36
CA CYS A 438 32.25 -11.97 15.37
C CYS A 438 31.93 -12.93 14.21
N ILE A 439 30.66 -13.06 13.82
CA ILE A 439 30.26 -14.00 12.76
C ILE A 439 30.25 -13.30 11.39
N PHE A 440 29.44 -12.25 11.25
CA PHE A 440 29.08 -11.71 9.94
C PHE A 440 29.98 -10.57 9.49
N LEU A 441 30.42 -9.69 10.40
CA LEU A 441 31.40 -8.66 10.02
C LEU A 441 32.74 -9.31 9.68
N TYR A 442 33.13 -10.38 10.39
CA TYR A 442 34.29 -11.18 10.00
C TYR A 442 34.15 -11.78 8.60
N LEU A 443 32.98 -12.32 8.23
CA LEU A 443 32.72 -12.78 6.85
C LEU A 443 32.91 -11.66 5.83
N VAL A 444 32.42 -10.45 6.11
CA VAL A 444 32.62 -9.26 5.25
C VAL A 444 34.11 -8.95 5.09
N MET A 445 34.88 -8.99 6.19
CA MET A 445 36.33 -8.79 6.14
C MET A 445 37.03 -9.86 5.28
N LEU A 446 36.59 -11.13 5.35
CA LEU A 446 37.13 -12.19 4.49
C LEU A 446 36.80 -11.99 3.01
N ILE A 447 35.64 -11.41 2.68
CA ILE A 447 35.28 -11.07 1.29
C ILE A 447 36.26 -10.04 0.73
N PHE A 448 36.47 -8.93 1.45
CA PHE A 448 37.41 -7.89 1.03
C PHE A 448 38.86 -8.40 0.99
N PHE A 449 39.26 -9.18 2.00
CA PHE A 449 40.58 -9.78 2.02
C PHE A 449 40.80 -10.70 0.82
N LYS A 450 39.82 -11.56 0.48
CA LYS A 450 39.91 -12.44 -0.69
C LYS A 450 40.00 -11.65 -2.00
N TRP A 451 39.31 -10.52 -2.11
CA TRP A 451 39.40 -9.65 -3.30
C TRP A 451 40.78 -9.00 -3.48
N VAL A 452 41.53 -8.78 -2.41
CA VAL A 452 42.87 -8.17 -2.47
C VAL A 452 43.99 -9.21 -2.54
N ALA A 453 43.87 -10.33 -1.83
CA ALA A 453 44.98 -11.26 -1.62
C ALA A 453 45.22 -12.26 -2.77
N TYR A 454 44.16 -12.65 -3.52
CA TYR A 454 44.27 -13.67 -4.55
C TYR A 454 44.23 -13.07 -5.95
N THR A 455 45.30 -13.29 -6.71
CA THR A 455 45.40 -12.92 -8.13
C THR A 455 45.22 -14.15 -9.03
N ALA A 456 45.17 -13.93 -10.35
CA ALA A 456 45.01 -15.00 -11.33
C ALA A 456 46.12 -16.08 -11.27
N GLU A 457 47.29 -15.76 -10.74
CA GLU A 457 48.41 -16.72 -10.59
C GLU A 457 48.13 -17.72 -9.46
N THR A 458 47.50 -17.27 -8.38
CA THR A 458 47.13 -18.07 -7.19
C THR A 458 45.69 -18.60 -7.21
N ALA A 459 45.00 -18.55 -8.35
CA ALA A 459 43.57 -18.88 -8.43
C ALA A 459 43.24 -20.33 -8.03
N SER A 460 44.15 -21.28 -8.28
CA SER A 460 43.95 -22.70 -7.95
C SER A 460 43.96 -23.00 -6.45
N SER A 461 44.62 -22.17 -5.65
CA SER A 461 44.71 -22.30 -4.19
C SER A 461 43.70 -21.43 -3.44
N ALA A 462 42.78 -20.75 -4.14
CA ALA A 462 41.82 -19.84 -3.53
C ALA A 462 40.70 -20.61 -2.79
N PRO A 463 40.63 -20.56 -1.44
CA PRO A 463 39.66 -21.34 -0.68
C PRO A 463 38.24 -20.78 -0.82
N SER A 464 37.23 -21.61 -0.60
CA SER A 464 35.82 -21.17 -0.66
C SER A 464 35.41 -20.51 0.66
N LEU A 465 34.77 -19.34 0.59
CA LEU A 465 34.37 -18.59 1.79
C LEU A 465 33.26 -19.30 2.56
N LEU A 466 32.37 -20.00 1.86
CA LEU A 466 31.25 -20.72 2.45
C LEU A 466 31.73 -21.93 3.28
N ILE A 467 32.65 -22.75 2.76
CA ILE A 467 33.19 -23.87 3.56
C ILE A 467 34.00 -23.35 4.75
N GLY A 468 34.71 -22.23 4.58
CA GLY A 468 35.42 -21.57 5.68
C GLY A 468 34.49 -21.13 6.81
N LEU A 469 33.29 -20.62 6.48
CA LEU A 469 32.27 -20.26 7.47
C LEU A 469 31.65 -21.49 8.13
N ILE A 470 31.35 -22.55 7.37
CA ILE A 470 30.79 -23.80 7.90
C ILE A 470 31.79 -24.47 8.86
N ASN A 471 33.06 -24.52 8.49
CA ASN A 471 34.13 -25.09 9.30
C ASN A 471 34.39 -24.27 10.56
N MET A 472 34.24 -22.95 10.50
CA MET A 472 34.31 -22.05 11.66
C MET A 472 33.24 -22.41 12.70
N ILE A 473 31.99 -22.64 12.26
CA ILE A 473 30.88 -23.00 13.17
C ILE A 473 31.04 -24.42 13.73
N ARG A 474 31.53 -25.37 12.91
CA ARG A 474 31.71 -26.78 13.29
C ARG A 474 33.00 -27.07 14.08
N PHE A 475 33.90 -26.09 14.24
CA PHE A 475 35.25 -26.28 14.79
C PHE A 475 36.07 -27.40 14.09
N SER A 476 35.83 -27.61 12.80
CA SER A 476 36.46 -28.69 12.02
C SER A 476 37.38 -28.10 10.98
N TYR A 477 38.68 -28.08 11.28
CA TYR A 477 39.72 -27.54 10.41
C TYR A 477 40.51 -28.70 9.81
N SER A 478 40.38 -28.90 8.50
CA SER A 478 41.23 -29.81 7.73
C SER A 478 42.49 -29.09 7.27
N ASP A 479 43.65 -29.72 7.43
CA ASP A 479 44.94 -29.15 7.01
C ASP A 479 45.14 -29.14 5.48
N GLU A 480 44.26 -29.81 4.73
CA GLU A 480 44.27 -29.88 3.26
C GLU A 480 43.87 -28.55 2.58
N ILE A 481 43.21 -27.64 3.30
CA ILE A 481 42.76 -26.36 2.74
C ILE A 481 43.77 -25.27 3.15
N PRO A 482 44.43 -24.58 2.20
CA PRO A 482 45.39 -23.54 2.53
C PRO A 482 44.71 -22.41 3.33
N PRO A 483 45.30 -21.97 4.47
CA PRO A 483 44.76 -20.87 5.23
C PRO A 483 44.83 -19.57 4.42
N LEU A 484 43.80 -18.74 4.54
CA LEU A 484 43.66 -17.45 3.87
C LEU A 484 44.71 -16.44 4.36
N TYR A 485 45.03 -16.48 5.65
CA TYR A 485 46.07 -15.66 6.29
C TYR A 485 46.70 -16.43 7.47
N SER A 486 47.88 -15.97 7.90
CA SER A 486 48.61 -16.59 9.01
C SER A 486 47.82 -16.53 10.31
N GLY A 487 47.66 -17.67 10.99
CA GLY A 487 46.92 -17.75 12.26
C GLY A 487 45.38 -17.78 12.13
N GLN A 488 44.82 -17.99 10.94
CA GLN A 488 43.36 -18.03 10.72
C GLN A 488 42.61 -18.94 11.71
N LYS A 489 43.13 -20.15 11.98
CA LYS A 489 42.50 -21.11 12.91
C LYS A 489 42.37 -20.55 14.34
N ALA A 490 43.39 -19.84 14.81
CA ALA A 490 43.38 -19.23 16.14
C ALA A 490 42.35 -18.08 16.21
N VAL A 491 42.33 -17.21 15.20
CA VAL A 491 41.36 -16.10 15.15
C VAL A 491 39.92 -16.64 15.07
N GLN A 492 39.63 -17.59 14.18
CA GLN A 492 38.29 -18.15 14.01
C GLN A 492 37.77 -18.85 15.27
N SER A 493 38.64 -19.59 15.97
CA SER A 493 38.27 -20.23 17.24
C SER A 493 37.99 -19.21 18.35
N ILE A 494 38.82 -18.16 18.49
CA ILE A 494 38.60 -17.09 19.49
C ILE A 494 37.29 -16.35 19.22
N LEU A 495 37.03 -15.94 17.97
CA LEU A 495 35.79 -15.23 17.60
C LEU A 495 34.55 -16.08 17.89
N MET A 496 34.62 -17.39 17.61
CA MET A 496 33.50 -18.29 17.87
C MET A 496 33.26 -18.48 19.38
N VAL A 497 34.33 -18.59 20.19
CA VAL A 497 34.19 -18.66 21.66
C VAL A 497 33.55 -17.39 22.22
N ILE A 498 33.94 -16.21 21.73
CA ILE A 498 33.32 -14.94 22.11
C ILE A 498 31.84 -14.93 21.74
N ALA A 499 31.48 -15.37 20.52
CA ALA A 499 30.10 -15.43 20.07
C ALA A 499 29.23 -16.37 20.94
N VAL A 500 29.78 -17.51 21.36
CA VAL A 500 29.07 -18.45 22.26
C VAL A 500 28.87 -17.85 23.65
N ILE A 501 29.87 -17.16 24.20
CA ILE A 501 29.77 -16.48 25.51
C ILE A 501 28.72 -15.35 25.49
N CYS A 502 28.55 -14.66 24.35
CA CYS A 502 27.55 -13.60 24.22
C CYS A 502 26.11 -14.09 24.42
N VAL A 503 25.80 -15.37 24.14
CA VAL A 503 24.44 -15.90 24.25
C VAL A 503 23.98 -16.00 25.72
N PRO A 504 24.70 -16.68 26.63
CA PRO A 504 24.37 -16.63 28.06
C PRO A 504 24.44 -15.22 28.65
N TRP A 505 25.36 -14.38 28.17
CA TRP A 505 25.46 -12.99 28.63
C TRP A 505 24.17 -12.21 28.37
N MET A 506 23.63 -12.27 27.14
CA MET A 506 22.38 -11.59 26.79
C MET A 506 21.17 -12.16 27.54
N LEU A 507 21.12 -13.48 27.76
CA LEU A 507 19.98 -14.13 28.40
C LEU A 507 19.90 -13.87 29.91
N LEU A 508 21.04 -13.98 30.62
CA LEU A 508 21.05 -13.98 32.09
C LEU A 508 21.33 -12.61 32.71
N SER A 509 22.09 -11.73 32.04
CA SER A 509 22.60 -10.54 32.72
C SER A 509 21.53 -9.55 33.16
N LYS A 510 20.59 -9.19 32.29
CA LYS A 510 19.51 -8.25 32.59
C LYS A 510 18.57 -8.75 33.71
N PRO A 511 17.96 -9.95 33.63
CA PRO A 511 17.03 -10.41 34.67
C PRO A 511 17.73 -10.63 36.02
N LEU A 512 18.97 -11.15 36.04
CA LEU A 512 19.70 -11.35 37.30
C LEU A 512 20.07 -10.04 37.99
N ILE A 513 20.50 -9.02 37.23
CA ILE A 513 20.84 -7.71 37.83
C ILE A 513 19.57 -7.03 38.36
N LEU A 514 18.45 -7.11 37.64
CA LEU A 514 17.17 -6.59 38.12
C LEU A 514 16.69 -7.32 39.38
N TYR A 515 16.80 -8.65 39.42
CA TYR A 515 16.48 -9.45 40.60
C TYR A 515 17.35 -9.07 41.80
N MET A 516 18.66 -8.93 41.60
CA MET A 516 19.58 -8.50 42.66
C MET A 516 19.24 -7.09 43.17
N ARG A 517 18.90 -6.16 42.28
CA ARG A 517 18.49 -4.79 42.65
C ARG A 517 17.18 -4.78 43.43
N HIS A 518 16.18 -5.54 42.98
CA HIS A 518 14.90 -5.68 43.68
C HIS A 518 15.10 -6.28 45.08
N ARG A 519 15.88 -7.35 45.18
CA ARG A 519 16.22 -7.97 46.48
C ARG A 519 16.98 -7.02 47.40
N ALA A 520 17.89 -6.19 46.86
CA ALA A 520 18.61 -5.18 47.63
C ALA A 520 17.68 -4.06 48.13
N ILE A 521 16.74 -3.58 47.30
CA ILE A 521 15.74 -2.59 47.68
C ILE A 521 14.82 -3.16 48.77
N MET A 522 14.31 -4.39 48.60
CA MET A 522 13.46 -5.04 49.62
C MET A 522 14.22 -5.26 50.94
N LYS A 523 15.53 -5.55 50.87
CA LYS A 523 16.38 -5.65 52.07
C LYS A 523 16.64 -4.29 52.72
N ALA A 524 16.70 -3.21 51.94
CA ALA A 524 16.87 -1.85 52.43
C ALA A 524 15.57 -1.24 52.99
N LEU A 525 14.40 -1.67 52.48
CA LEU A 525 13.08 -1.20 52.94
C LEU A 525 12.68 -1.80 54.30
N GLY A 526 13.34 -2.88 54.76
CA GLY A 526 13.10 -3.49 56.07
C GLY A 526 11.72 -4.16 56.21
N PRO A 527 11.46 -4.91 57.30
CA PRO A 527 10.26 -5.74 57.45
C PRO A 527 9.07 -4.92 57.97
N ALA A 528 8.64 -3.91 57.21
CA ALA A 528 7.39 -3.21 57.46
C ALA A 528 6.54 -3.27 56.18
N ILE A 529 5.86 -4.40 56.02
CA ILE A 529 4.68 -4.74 55.20
C ILE A 529 4.86 -6.21 54.81
N HIS A 530 4.27 -7.09 55.63
CA HIS A 530 3.96 -8.45 55.19
C HIS A 530 2.87 -8.34 54.10
N PRO A 531 3.05 -8.92 52.90
CA PRO A 531 1.94 -9.14 51.99
C PRO A 531 1.25 -10.43 52.44
N ASP A 532 0.24 -10.33 53.29
CA ASP A 532 -0.66 -11.45 53.54
C ASP A 532 -1.48 -11.70 52.28
N VAL A 533 -1.17 -12.82 51.64
CA VAL A 533 -1.96 -13.41 50.57
C VAL A 533 -3.20 -14.03 51.20
N SER A 534 -4.32 -13.31 51.19
CA SER A 534 -5.65 -13.93 51.29
C SER A 534 -6.74 -13.06 50.68
N THR A 535 -7.23 -13.49 49.51
CA THR A 535 -8.62 -13.49 49.05
C THR A 535 -9.64 -12.43 49.55
N LYS A 536 -10.24 -11.79 48.54
CA LYS A 536 -11.63 -11.29 48.39
C LYS A 536 -11.98 -9.86 48.84
N SER A 537 -12.91 -9.32 48.04
CA SER A 537 -13.78 -8.15 48.21
C SER A 537 -13.16 -6.75 48.07
N SER A 538 -13.40 -6.17 46.89
CA SER A 538 -13.74 -4.76 46.77
C SER A 538 -14.88 -4.43 47.72
N GLU A 539 -14.59 -3.69 48.79
CA GLU A 539 -15.60 -2.90 49.48
C GLU A 539 -15.00 -1.57 49.92
N LYS A 540 -15.62 -0.50 49.44
CA LYS A 540 -15.36 0.88 49.84
C LYS A 540 -15.77 1.02 51.30
N ILE A 541 -14.84 1.35 52.19
CA ILE A 541 -15.16 1.89 53.51
C ILE A 541 -14.79 3.37 53.49
N ALA A 542 -15.83 4.19 53.35
CA ALA A 542 -15.79 5.58 53.77
C ALA A 542 -15.95 5.61 55.29
N LEU A 543 -15.05 6.29 56.00
CA LEU A 543 -15.32 6.82 57.34
C LEU A 543 -14.60 8.15 57.54
N ASP A 544 -15.43 9.11 57.91
CA ASP A 544 -15.23 10.51 58.21
C ASP A 544 -14.70 10.69 59.66
N GLY A 545 -14.03 11.82 59.97
CA GLY A 545 -13.89 12.28 61.36
C GLY A 545 -12.52 12.78 61.87
N ASN A 546 -12.27 14.08 61.67
CA ASN A 546 -11.62 15.08 62.56
C ASN A 546 -10.51 14.70 63.58
N GLY A 547 -9.35 15.36 63.44
CA GLY A 547 -8.38 15.60 64.52
C GLY A 547 -7.25 16.55 64.09
N LEU A 548 -7.17 17.74 64.70
CA LEU A 548 -6.13 18.76 64.47
C LEU A 548 -4.72 18.26 64.86
N GLY A 549 -3.70 18.64 64.08
CA GLY A 549 -2.29 18.49 64.47
C GLY A 549 -1.31 18.86 63.36
N ASP A 550 -0.54 19.91 63.60
CA ASP A 550 0.42 20.62 62.75
C ASP A 550 1.71 19.81 62.42
N GLY A 551 2.36 20.11 61.29
CA GLY A 551 3.81 19.90 61.10
C GLY A 551 4.30 18.84 60.08
N SER A 552 4.80 19.33 58.94
CA SER A 552 5.80 18.71 58.02
C SER A 552 5.36 17.54 57.12
N GLY A 553 4.76 17.89 55.97
CA GLY A 553 4.57 16.96 54.85
C GLY A 553 5.88 16.67 54.11
N ILE A 554 6.46 15.49 54.34
CA ILE A 554 7.28 14.80 53.35
C ILE A 554 6.29 14.10 52.43
N GLY A 555 6.18 14.59 51.19
CA GLY A 555 5.31 14.01 50.18
C GLY A 555 5.65 12.53 49.95
N SER A 556 4.73 11.66 50.33
CA SER A 556 4.71 10.26 49.92
C SER A 556 4.54 10.22 48.41
N MET A 557 5.65 10.01 47.71
CA MET A 557 5.67 9.67 46.30
C MET A 557 5.03 8.28 46.17
N ASP A 558 3.74 8.24 45.82
CA ASP A 558 3.06 7.04 45.36
C ASP A 558 3.75 6.57 44.08
N MET A 559 4.77 5.74 44.24
CA MET A 559 5.32 4.94 43.16
C MET A 559 4.42 3.70 43.05
N PRO A 560 3.73 3.48 41.92
CA PRO A 560 3.06 2.22 41.70
C PRO A 560 4.16 1.16 41.64
N VAL A 561 4.22 0.31 42.66
CA VAL A 561 5.05 -0.90 42.64
C VAL A 561 4.37 -1.82 41.64
N GLU A 562 4.73 -1.69 40.35
CA GLU A 562 4.49 -2.75 39.39
C GLU A 562 5.03 -4.04 40.00
N SER A 563 4.18 -5.07 40.07
CA SER A 563 4.56 -6.37 40.57
C SER A 563 5.76 -6.88 39.78
N PHE A 564 6.94 -6.89 40.41
CA PHE A 564 8.15 -7.42 39.82
C PHE A 564 8.02 -8.94 39.69
N ASP A 565 7.51 -9.40 38.55
CA ASP A 565 7.48 -10.81 38.21
C ASP A 565 8.78 -11.20 37.51
N PHE A 566 9.67 -11.82 38.27
CA PHE A 566 10.92 -12.35 37.73
C PHE A 566 10.68 -13.37 36.61
N GLY A 567 9.60 -14.15 36.70
CA GLY A 567 9.24 -15.15 35.70
C GLY A 567 8.96 -14.53 34.35
N ASP A 568 8.12 -13.50 34.30
CA ASP A 568 7.77 -12.80 33.06
C ASP A 568 8.98 -12.12 32.40
N ILE A 569 9.81 -11.43 33.20
CA ILE A 569 11.04 -10.78 32.70
C ILE A 569 12.01 -11.82 32.12
N MET A 570 12.16 -12.98 32.77
CA MET A 570 13.02 -14.05 32.29
C MET A 570 12.50 -14.69 31.00
N VAL A 571 11.18 -14.91 30.89
CA VAL A 571 10.55 -15.45 29.67
C VAL A 571 10.69 -14.46 28.51
N HIS A 572 10.33 -13.19 28.70
CA HIS A 572 10.47 -12.16 27.68
C HIS A 572 11.93 -12.01 27.21
N GLN A 573 12.90 -11.98 28.14
CA GLN A 573 14.31 -11.90 27.78
C GLN A 573 14.81 -13.15 27.05
N SER A 574 14.31 -14.33 27.41
CA SER A 574 14.66 -15.59 26.73
C SER A 574 14.15 -15.60 25.28
N ILE A 575 12.89 -15.19 25.06
CA ILE A 575 12.31 -15.05 23.71
C ILE A 575 13.12 -14.05 22.89
N HIS A 576 13.38 -12.86 23.44
CA HIS A 576 14.15 -11.82 22.76
C HIS A 576 15.57 -12.28 22.40
N THR A 577 16.22 -13.05 23.27
CA THR A 577 17.57 -13.60 23.01
C THR A 577 17.54 -14.61 21.85
N ILE A 578 16.58 -15.54 21.86
CA ILE A 578 16.42 -16.56 20.82
C ILE A 578 16.07 -15.91 19.48
N GLU A 579 15.11 -14.99 19.49
CA GLU A 579 14.68 -14.24 18.30
C GLU A 579 15.86 -13.45 17.73
N PHE A 580 16.65 -12.78 18.56
CA PHE A 580 17.81 -12.02 18.08
C PHE A 580 18.86 -12.94 17.44
N CYS A 581 19.26 -14.03 18.11
CA CYS A 581 20.31 -14.93 17.62
C CYS A 581 19.92 -15.63 16.31
N LEU A 582 18.73 -16.26 16.27
CA LEU A 582 18.23 -16.92 15.06
C LEU A 582 17.87 -15.91 13.97
N GLY A 583 17.31 -14.77 14.39
CA GLY A 583 16.99 -13.64 13.52
C GLY A 583 18.22 -13.06 12.84
N CYS A 584 19.39 -12.98 13.49
CA CYS A 584 20.61 -12.49 12.84
C CYS A 584 21.04 -13.37 11.66
N ILE A 585 20.93 -14.70 11.79
CA ILE A 585 21.26 -15.64 10.71
C ILE A 585 20.23 -15.53 9.58
N SER A 586 18.94 -15.60 9.94
CA SER A 586 17.84 -15.51 8.98
C SER A 586 17.82 -14.18 8.22
N ASN A 587 17.97 -13.05 8.94
CA ASN A 587 17.98 -11.71 8.36
C ASN A 587 19.19 -11.52 7.44
N THR A 588 20.38 -12.03 7.78
CA THR A 588 21.55 -11.97 6.88
C THR A 588 21.29 -12.73 5.58
N ALA A 589 20.75 -13.95 5.67
CA ALA A 589 20.39 -14.74 4.49
C ALA A 589 19.30 -14.04 3.64
N SER A 590 18.36 -13.35 4.30
CA SER A 590 17.29 -12.59 3.65
C SER A 590 17.81 -11.51 2.68
N TYR A 591 18.99 -10.91 2.95
CA TYR A 591 19.61 -9.94 2.05
C TYR A 591 20.06 -10.53 0.71
N LEU A 592 20.15 -11.86 0.57
CA LEU A 592 20.39 -12.50 -0.74
C LEU A 592 19.31 -12.16 -1.78
N ARG A 593 18.13 -11.68 -1.35
CA ARG A 593 17.11 -11.13 -2.26
C ARG A 593 17.63 -9.98 -3.12
N LEU A 594 18.51 -9.12 -2.58
CA LEU A 594 19.13 -8.03 -3.34
C LEU A 594 19.82 -8.57 -4.60
N TRP A 595 20.54 -9.68 -4.44
CA TRP A 595 21.21 -10.37 -5.55
C TRP A 595 20.21 -11.07 -6.47
N ALA A 596 19.29 -11.87 -5.92
CA ALA A 596 18.38 -12.68 -6.71
C ALA A 596 17.51 -11.82 -7.66
N LEU A 597 16.92 -10.73 -7.15
CA LEU A 597 16.13 -9.82 -7.97
C LEU A 597 16.97 -9.05 -8.98
N SER A 598 18.16 -8.59 -8.58
CA SER A 598 19.08 -7.91 -9.50
C SER A 598 19.56 -8.80 -10.65
N LEU A 599 19.71 -10.11 -10.40
CA LEU A 599 20.05 -11.07 -11.45
C LEU A 599 18.83 -11.33 -12.34
N ALA A 600 17.65 -11.57 -11.76
CA ALA A 600 16.42 -11.81 -12.50
C ALA A 600 16.07 -10.64 -13.43
N HIS A 601 16.16 -9.39 -12.93
CA HIS A 601 15.90 -8.19 -13.72
C HIS A 601 16.84 -8.07 -14.93
N ALA A 602 18.15 -8.24 -14.72
CA ALA A 602 19.14 -8.19 -15.80
C ALA A 602 18.91 -9.29 -16.86
N GLN A 603 18.58 -10.51 -16.42
CA GLN A 603 18.32 -11.62 -17.34
C GLN A 603 17.01 -11.45 -18.12
N LEU A 604 15.95 -10.94 -17.47
CA LEU A 604 14.67 -10.70 -18.15
C LEU A 604 14.82 -9.58 -19.19
N SER A 605 15.56 -8.52 -18.88
CA SER A 605 15.93 -7.46 -19.82
C SER A 605 16.70 -8.00 -21.04
N GLU A 606 17.69 -8.88 -20.80
CA GLU A 606 18.49 -9.51 -21.86
C GLU A 606 17.66 -10.44 -22.77
N VAL A 607 16.74 -11.22 -22.20
CA VAL A 607 15.80 -12.07 -22.97
C VAL A 607 14.87 -11.21 -23.82
N LEU A 608 14.34 -10.13 -23.26
CA LEU A 608 13.43 -9.24 -23.96
C LEU A 608 14.15 -8.51 -25.13
N TRP A 609 15.40 -8.09 -24.94
CA TRP A 609 16.22 -7.54 -26.01
C TRP A 609 16.54 -8.57 -27.11
N SER A 610 16.98 -9.76 -26.73
CA SER A 610 17.41 -10.80 -27.68
C SER A 610 16.26 -11.43 -28.47
N MET A 611 15.06 -11.55 -27.88
CA MET A 611 13.89 -12.13 -28.55
C MET A 611 13.12 -11.12 -29.42
N VAL A 612 13.05 -9.85 -28.99
CA VAL A 612 12.25 -8.83 -29.68
C VAL A 612 13.12 -7.90 -30.55
N MET A 613 14.05 -7.15 -29.94
CA MET A 613 14.82 -6.14 -30.66
C MET A 613 15.79 -6.72 -31.68
N ARG A 614 16.46 -7.84 -31.35
CA ARG A 614 17.39 -8.49 -32.28
C ARG A 614 16.70 -8.99 -33.56
N MET A 615 15.42 -9.39 -33.49
CA MET A 615 14.66 -9.80 -34.68
C MET A 615 14.42 -8.61 -35.61
N GLY A 616 14.05 -7.45 -35.06
CA GLY A 616 13.81 -6.23 -35.84
C GLY A 616 15.06 -5.69 -36.54
N LEU A 617 16.23 -5.85 -35.90
CA LEU A 617 17.52 -5.35 -36.44
C LEU A 617 18.09 -6.21 -37.58
N ARG A 618 17.57 -7.42 -37.83
CA ARG A 618 18.07 -8.31 -38.91
C ARG A 618 17.52 -7.97 -40.30
N ILE A 619 16.42 -7.23 -40.37
CA ILE A 619 15.74 -6.94 -41.65
C ILE A 619 16.34 -5.66 -42.25
N SER A 620 17.10 -5.80 -43.34
CA SER A 620 17.68 -4.66 -44.07
C SER A 620 16.70 -4.05 -45.08
N GLY A 621 16.65 -2.72 -45.17
CA GLY A 621 15.92 -1.96 -46.21
C GLY A 621 14.93 -0.92 -45.65
N LEU A 622 14.35 -0.09 -46.54
CA LEU A 622 13.34 0.94 -46.18
C LEU A 622 12.09 0.33 -45.52
N TYR A 623 11.67 -0.84 -45.98
CA TYR A 623 10.61 -1.65 -45.35
C TYR A 623 11.00 -2.11 -43.93
N GLY A 624 12.28 -2.43 -43.72
CA GLY A 624 12.82 -2.79 -42.41
C GLY A 624 12.67 -1.66 -41.38
N GLY A 625 12.75 -0.40 -41.79
CA GLY A 625 12.54 0.75 -40.90
C GLY A 625 11.13 0.83 -40.33
N VAL A 626 10.11 0.57 -41.15
CA VAL A 626 8.69 0.56 -40.70
C VAL A 626 8.44 -0.61 -39.76
N VAL A 627 8.94 -1.80 -40.12
CA VAL A 627 8.82 -3.00 -39.26
C VAL A 627 9.55 -2.81 -37.94
N LEU A 628 10.74 -2.19 -37.95
CA LEU A 628 11.50 -1.85 -36.75
C LEU A 628 10.72 -0.91 -35.83
N ALA A 629 10.00 0.09 -36.36
CA ALA A 629 9.19 1.00 -35.55
C ALA A 629 8.06 0.26 -34.80
N PHE A 630 7.37 -0.68 -35.45
CA PHE A 630 6.35 -1.51 -34.80
C PHE A 630 6.95 -2.45 -33.75
N ILE A 631 8.07 -3.10 -34.05
CA ILE A 631 8.78 -3.99 -33.11
C ILE A 631 9.29 -3.19 -31.91
N PHE A 632 9.82 -1.99 -32.13
CA PHE A 632 10.28 -1.09 -31.07
C PHE A 632 9.11 -0.62 -30.20
N ALA A 633 7.97 -0.26 -30.78
CA ALA A 633 6.78 0.10 -30.01
C ALA A 633 6.31 -1.06 -29.13
N PHE A 634 6.31 -2.29 -29.66
CA PHE A 634 6.00 -3.49 -28.88
C PHE A 634 7.02 -3.75 -27.76
N TRP A 635 8.32 -3.65 -28.06
CA TRP A 635 9.38 -3.75 -27.06
C TRP A 635 9.24 -2.70 -25.96
N ALA A 636 8.95 -1.44 -26.31
CA ALA A 636 8.79 -0.35 -25.37
C ALA A 636 7.58 -0.57 -24.44
N VAL A 637 6.44 -1.00 -24.97
CA VAL A 637 5.25 -1.31 -24.16
C VAL A 637 5.52 -2.45 -23.18
N LEU A 638 6.18 -3.52 -23.62
CA LEU A 638 6.54 -4.64 -22.74
C LEU A 638 7.57 -4.21 -21.69
N THR A 639 8.55 -3.39 -22.07
CA THR A 639 9.56 -2.86 -21.15
C THR A 639 8.92 -2.02 -20.05
N VAL A 640 8.02 -1.09 -20.40
CA VAL A 640 7.34 -0.26 -19.39
C VAL A 640 6.41 -1.11 -18.52
N SER A 641 5.64 -2.02 -19.11
CA SER A 641 4.61 -2.77 -18.35
C SER A 641 5.23 -3.84 -17.45
N ILE A 642 6.15 -4.65 -17.96
CA ILE A 642 6.72 -5.80 -17.24
C ILE A 642 7.94 -5.38 -16.44
N LEU A 643 8.94 -4.78 -17.09
CA LEU A 643 10.21 -4.44 -16.44
C LEU A 643 10.08 -3.23 -15.51
N LEU A 644 9.42 -2.14 -15.93
CA LEU A 644 9.34 -0.94 -15.10
C LEU A 644 8.25 -1.03 -14.03
N CYS A 645 7.03 -1.40 -14.39
CA CYS A 645 5.91 -1.43 -13.44
C CYS A 645 5.90 -2.69 -12.55
N MET A 646 5.86 -3.89 -13.12
CA MET A 646 5.70 -5.12 -12.34
C MET A 646 6.96 -5.47 -11.53
N GLU A 647 8.12 -5.56 -12.20
CA GLU A 647 9.40 -5.83 -11.52
C GLU A 647 9.83 -4.67 -10.62
N GLY A 648 9.58 -3.42 -11.03
CA GLY A 648 9.83 -2.24 -10.17
C GLY A 648 8.99 -2.27 -8.89
N LEU A 649 7.71 -2.62 -8.96
CA LEU A 649 6.87 -2.78 -7.76
C LEU A 649 7.34 -3.94 -6.88
N SER A 650 7.74 -5.06 -7.47
CA SER A 650 8.32 -6.20 -6.74
C SER A 650 9.57 -5.80 -5.98
N ALA A 651 10.54 -5.16 -6.65
CA ALA A 651 11.76 -4.65 -6.02
C ALA A 651 11.48 -3.60 -4.93
N PHE A 652 10.47 -2.75 -5.12
CA PHE A 652 10.02 -1.80 -4.10
C PHE A 652 9.52 -2.50 -2.84
N LEU A 653 8.63 -3.50 -2.97
CA LEU A 653 8.07 -4.24 -1.83
C LEU A 653 9.14 -5.07 -1.10
N HIS A 654 10.09 -5.68 -1.82
CA HIS A 654 11.20 -6.37 -1.20
C HIS A 654 12.15 -5.42 -0.46
N THR A 655 12.37 -4.22 -0.99
CA THR A 655 13.15 -3.18 -0.30
C THR A 655 12.45 -2.72 0.97
N LEU A 656 11.13 -2.50 0.90
CA LEU A 656 10.30 -2.15 2.04
C LEU A 656 10.34 -3.25 3.11
N ARG A 657 10.27 -4.53 2.72
CA ARG A 657 10.43 -5.66 3.63
C ARG A 657 11.75 -5.59 4.40
N LEU A 658 12.87 -5.38 3.69
CA LEU A 658 14.21 -5.25 4.30
C LEU A 658 14.28 -4.13 5.35
N HIS A 659 13.51 -3.06 5.18
CA HIS A 659 13.46 -1.98 6.17
C HIS A 659 12.57 -2.32 7.36
N TRP A 660 11.40 -2.89 7.14
CA TRP A 660 10.45 -3.20 8.21
C TRP A 660 10.91 -4.35 9.11
N VAL A 661 11.46 -5.42 8.54
CA VAL A 661 11.78 -6.63 9.32
C VAL A 661 13.27 -6.71 9.67
N GLU A 662 14.16 -6.38 8.75
CA GLU A 662 15.59 -6.55 8.97
C GLU A 662 16.26 -5.32 9.63
N PHE A 663 15.78 -4.10 9.34
CA PHE A 663 16.33 -2.86 9.89
C PHE A 663 15.58 -2.38 11.15
N GLN A 664 14.25 -2.20 11.08
CA GLN A 664 13.44 -1.64 12.16
C GLN A 664 13.36 -2.58 13.38
N ASN A 665 13.27 -3.90 13.19
CA ASN A 665 13.21 -4.87 14.30
C ASN A 665 14.42 -4.82 15.27
N LYS A 666 15.47 -4.04 14.98
CA LYS A 666 16.64 -3.91 15.86
C LYS A 666 16.56 -2.77 16.87
N PHE A 667 15.75 -1.75 16.62
CA PHE A 667 15.70 -0.55 17.47
C PHE A 667 14.34 0.10 17.58
N TYR A 668 13.38 -0.25 16.70
CA TYR A 668 12.09 0.39 16.56
C TYR A 668 10.98 -0.48 17.14
N SER A 669 10.28 0.03 18.15
CA SER A 669 9.26 -0.73 18.89
C SER A 669 7.87 -0.69 18.24
N GLY A 670 7.50 0.45 17.64
CA GLY A 670 6.30 0.58 16.79
C GLY A 670 4.92 0.58 17.47
N ASP A 671 4.87 0.67 18.80
CA ASP A 671 3.65 0.62 19.63
C ASP A 671 3.17 1.99 20.15
N GLY A 672 3.71 3.09 19.62
CA GLY A 672 3.24 4.44 19.92
C GLY A 672 1.89 4.76 19.28
N TYR A 673 1.35 5.94 19.60
CA TYR A 673 0.17 6.48 18.92
C TYR A 673 0.47 7.84 18.28
N PRO A 674 -0.11 8.13 17.08
CA PRO A 674 0.24 9.30 16.31
C PRO A 674 -0.43 10.56 16.86
N PHE A 675 0.28 11.68 16.82
CA PHE A 675 -0.30 12.98 17.12
C PHE A 675 -1.20 13.45 15.99
N VAL A 676 -2.53 13.37 16.19
CA VAL A 676 -3.53 13.92 15.28
C VAL A 676 -4.14 15.17 15.92
N PRO A 677 -3.64 16.38 15.59
CA PRO A 677 -4.19 17.61 16.14
C PRO A 677 -5.57 17.90 15.57
N PHE A 678 -6.43 18.53 16.36
CA PHE A 678 -7.68 19.08 15.85
C PHE A 678 -7.38 20.20 14.83
N SER A 679 -7.75 19.97 13.57
CA SER A 679 -7.57 20.90 12.46
C SER A 679 -8.78 20.85 11.51
N PHE A 680 -9.10 21.98 10.88
CA PHE A 680 -10.19 22.09 9.91
C PHE A 680 -9.84 21.60 8.50
N GLU A 681 -8.65 21.03 8.29
CA GLU A 681 -8.16 20.65 6.96
C GLU A 681 -9.09 19.64 6.24
N HIS A 682 -9.54 18.60 6.97
CA HIS A 682 -10.48 17.59 6.47
C HIS A 682 -11.91 18.12 6.24
N SER A 683 -12.27 19.28 6.81
CA SER A 683 -13.61 19.87 6.60
C SER A 683 -13.80 20.51 5.22
N SER A 684 -12.70 20.66 4.46
CA SER A 684 -12.68 21.33 3.15
C SER A 684 -12.68 20.37 1.95
N SER A 685 -12.34 19.09 2.17
CA SER A 685 -12.41 18.06 1.13
C SER A 685 -13.86 17.63 0.95
N VAL A 686 -14.40 17.89 -0.25
CA VAL A 686 -15.75 17.51 -0.71
C VAL A 686 -15.86 16.00 -0.97
N VAL A 687 -14.88 15.20 -0.56
CA VAL A 687 -14.86 13.77 -0.84
C VAL A 687 -15.60 13.05 0.28
N ASP A 688 -16.93 13.11 0.21
CA ASP A 688 -17.76 12.04 0.75
C ASP A 688 -18.30 11.30 -0.47
N ASN A 689 -17.79 10.07 -0.67
CA ASN A 689 -18.60 9.02 -1.27
C ASN A 689 -19.70 8.63 -0.28
#